data_AF-A0A2G9YF45-F1
#
_entry.id   AF-A0A2G9YF45-F1
#
_cell.length_a   1.000
_cell.length_b   1.000
_cell.length_c   1.000
_cell.angle_alpha   90.00
_cell.angle_beta   90.00
_cell.angle_gamma   90.00
#
_symmetry.space_group_name_H-M   'P 1'
#
loop_
_entity.id
_entity.type
_entity.pdbx_description
1 polymer ?
#
loop_
_entity_poly.entity_id
_entity_poly.type
_entity_poly.pdbx_seq_one_letter_code
_entity_poly.pdbx_strand_id
1 'polypeptide(L)'
;MHQKHLTSPIIGTVVFLALITIPNIVRLSADWPWFKELGFENIFITILSAKIVLGFLVGAATFGLIYLNLKISEHLTRDLPAMMRFGERDGEQIDIRKYINILILPLALTLGFFTGLFAAGNWEIFLQYFNIVRFGTVDPIFNRDISFYFFTLPFIKILIGFGFWIIILSLIGALLNYFVRGVISFERQNLWIERRVKIHLSVLLFLFFLLLAIQTYFVKIPNLLYSTTGPFLGASFTDIHAVLPFLKVLTIILFAGAVLTIVNIYREKNQLIFIVIGLYFITSVIGTWLYPAIIQKLIVLPNELQKEAPYITHNITATQKAFALNKVKEGDLKGETALTLKDIQSNEATIKNVRLWDRKPLLDTFGQLQEIRTYYDFVSVDNDRYMIDGEYRQIMLSPRELNSMNLPHRTFINEQLTFTHGFGLTLGPVNQVTEEGLPVLFLKDLPPVSSTKSIEVKRPEIYFGELSSDYVFVKTKSKEFNYPKGEENVFTAYEGEGGVEIKSLLRKALFALRFGSFKILLSNDITNESRILFYRNIRERAKRALPFLYFDSDPYLVITREGRLKWIYDAYTINNRYPYAQMVDSTIFQENIRQANSLQNSNLNYIRNSVKIVIDAYDGKIQAYITQEDDPMIKVYAKIFKGVFLPFEAMPQDIREHVRYPEDIFKIQTSLYTTYHMKEPQIFYNKEDQWEIPAVTSEGETDPIMR
;
A
#
# COMPACT_ATOMS: atom_id res chain seq x y z
N MET A 1 44.76 -21.92 24.23
CA MET A 1 43.40 -21.79 24.82
C MET A 1 42.68 -20.45 24.50
N HIS A 2 43.08 -19.70 23.44
CA HIS A 2 42.63 -18.31 23.20
C HIS A 2 41.55 -18.11 22.11
N GLN A 3 41.22 -19.12 21.30
CA GLN A 3 40.19 -19.02 20.26
C GLN A 3 38.74 -19.17 20.76
N LYS A 4 38.51 -19.73 21.96
CA LYS A 4 37.16 -20.03 22.48
C LYS A 4 36.33 -18.78 22.86
N HIS A 5 36.93 -17.60 23.02
CA HIS A 5 36.20 -16.39 23.44
C HIS A 5 35.75 -15.49 22.28
N LEU A 6 36.34 -15.59 21.08
CA LEU A 6 35.95 -14.77 19.92
C LEU A 6 34.68 -15.30 19.21
N THR A 7 34.40 -16.60 19.32
CA THR A 7 33.29 -17.26 18.62
C THR A 7 31.94 -17.00 19.29
N SER A 8 31.90 -16.74 20.60
CA SER A 8 30.67 -16.56 21.38
C SER A 8 29.73 -15.43 20.87
N PRO A 9 30.19 -14.19 20.64
CA PRO A 9 29.29 -13.11 20.18
C PRO A 9 28.86 -13.26 18.72
N ILE A 10 29.70 -13.86 17.88
CA ILE A 10 29.36 -14.14 16.47
C ILE A 10 28.27 -15.22 16.40
N ILE A 11 28.44 -16.32 17.14
CA ILE A 11 27.44 -17.39 17.22
C ILE A 11 26.13 -16.82 17.79
N GLY A 12 26.19 -16.02 18.86
CA GLY A 12 25.02 -15.35 19.43
C GLY A 12 24.28 -14.49 18.41
N THR A 13 25.01 -13.72 17.60
CA THR A 13 24.43 -12.90 16.52
C THR A 13 23.76 -13.77 15.46
N VAL A 14 24.43 -14.82 14.98
CA VAL A 14 23.87 -15.73 13.96
C VAL A 14 22.60 -16.41 14.46
N VAL A 15 22.59 -16.90 15.71
CA VAL A 15 21.41 -17.50 16.34
C VAL A 15 20.27 -16.48 16.45
N PHE A 16 20.57 -15.26 16.90
CA PHE A 16 19.58 -14.18 16.99
C PHE A 16 18.95 -13.86 15.62
N LEU A 17 19.76 -13.71 14.57
CA LEU A 17 19.28 -13.45 13.21
C LEU A 17 18.47 -14.62 12.65
N ALA A 18 18.86 -15.86 12.95
CA ALA A 18 18.11 -17.05 12.55
C ALA A 18 16.72 -17.10 13.19
N LEU A 19 16.60 -16.79 14.48
CA LEU A 19 15.31 -16.76 15.19
C LEU A 19 14.33 -15.74 14.58
N ILE A 20 14.81 -14.60 14.08
CA ILE A 20 13.98 -13.59 13.40
C ILE A 20 13.53 -14.07 12.01
N THR A 21 14.36 -14.85 11.32
CA THR A 21 14.15 -15.20 9.91
C THR A 21 13.30 -16.45 9.72
N ILE A 22 13.45 -17.46 10.59
CA ILE A 22 12.78 -18.77 10.47
C ILE A 22 11.25 -18.67 10.35
N PRO A 23 10.51 -17.90 11.21
CA PRO A 23 9.05 -17.81 11.10
C PRO A 23 8.58 -17.28 9.73
N ASN A 24 9.33 -16.33 9.16
CA ASN A 24 9.02 -15.80 7.84
C ASN A 24 9.27 -16.82 6.73
N ILE A 25 10.30 -17.67 6.85
CA ILE A 25 10.58 -18.75 5.90
C ILE A 25 9.43 -19.78 5.90
N VAL A 26 8.92 -20.15 7.08
CA VAL A 26 7.77 -21.08 7.20
C VAL A 26 6.55 -20.49 6.49
N ARG A 27 6.25 -19.21 6.71
CA ARG A 27 5.15 -18.52 6.01
C ARG A 27 5.35 -18.52 4.49
N LEU A 28 6.51 -18.07 4.01
CA LEU A 28 6.80 -18.02 2.57
C LEU A 28 6.74 -19.41 1.92
N SER A 29 7.16 -20.45 2.63
CA SER A 29 7.08 -21.84 2.15
C SER A 29 5.65 -22.35 2.02
N ALA A 30 4.74 -21.89 2.89
CA ALA A 30 3.31 -22.20 2.80
C ALA A 30 2.60 -21.36 1.72
N ASP A 31 3.00 -20.09 1.56
CA ASP A 31 2.40 -19.16 0.59
C ASP A 31 2.81 -19.50 -0.86
N TRP A 32 4.00 -20.05 -1.11
CA TRP A 32 4.44 -20.39 -2.48
C TRP A 32 3.48 -21.36 -3.19
N PRO A 33 3.12 -22.52 -2.62
CA PRO A 33 2.10 -23.40 -3.22
C PRO A 33 0.76 -22.72 -3.51
N TRP A 34 0.36 -21.74 -2.70
CA TRP A 34 -0.87 -20.98 -2.89
C TRP A 34 -0.77 -20.01 -4.08
N PHE A 35 0.34 -19.29 -4.22
CA PHE A 35 0.59 -18.49 -5.43
C PHE A 35 0.65 -19.35 -6.69
N LYS A 36 1.18 -20.57 -6.57
CA LYS A 36 1.21 -21.53 -7.68
C LYS A 36 -0.19 -22.01 -8.07
N GLU A 37 -1.03 -22.30 -7.09
CA GLU A 37 -2.43 -22.69 -7.30
C GLU A 37 -3.23 -21.59 -8.01
N LEU A 38 -3.01 -20.32 -7.66
CA LEU A 38 -3.62 -19.17 -8.33
C LEU A 38 -3.08 -18.89 -9.74
N GLY A 39 -1.98 -19.53 -10.16
CA GLY A 39 -1.26 -19.17 -11.40
C GLY A 39 -0.43 -17.89 -11.29
N PHE A 40 -0.22 -17.37 -10.08
CA PHE A 40 0.54 -16.15 -9.77
C PHE A 40 1.94 -16.43 -9.21
N GLU A 41 2.51 -17.60 -9.51
CA GLU A 41 3.87 -17.98 -9.11
C GLU A 41 4.92 -16.94 -9.54
N ASN A 42 4.74 -16.31 -10.71
CA ASN A 42 5.62 -15.24 -11.19
C ASN A 42 5.64 -14.02 -10.26
N ILE A 43 4.51 -13.66 -9.63
CA ILE A 43 4.44 -12.55 -8.66
C ILE A 43 5.31 -12.89 -7.45
N PHE A 44 5.10 -14.08 -6.89
CA PHE A 44 5.83 -14.54 -5.72
C PHE A 44 7.35 -14.55 -5.95
N ILE A 45 7.79 -15.18 -7.05
CA ILE A 45 9.22 -15.29 -7.38
C ILE A 45 9.83 -13.91 -7.68
N THR A 46 9.14 -13.05 -8.43
CA THR A 46 9.64 -11.70 -8.76
C THR A 46 9.78 -10.84 -7.50
N ILE A 47 8.78 -10.81 -6.63
CA ILE A 47 8.86 -10.04 -5.37
C ILE A 47 9.94 -10.62 -4.45
N LEU A 48 9.98 -11.94 -4.26
CA LEU A 48 10.94 -12.59 -3.37
C LEU A 48 12.38 -12.42 -3.87
N SER A 49 12.62 -12.62 -5.16
CA SER A 49 13.96 -12.42 -5.75
C SER A 49 14.39 -10.96 -5.65
N ALA A 50 13.53 -9.98 -5.94
CA ALA A 50 13.83 -8.57 -5.77
C ALA A 50 14.18 -8.23 -4.30
N LYS A 51 13.41 -8.74 -3.35
CA LYS A 51 13.68 -8.58 -1.90
C LYS A 51 15.04 -9.15 -1.50
N ILE A 52 15.35 -10.39 -1.94
CA ILE A 52 16.61 -11.06 -1.62
C ILE A 52 17.79 -10.32 -2.27
N VAL A 53 17.72 -10.01 -3.56
CA VAL A 53 18.81 -9.36 -4.30
C VAL A 53 19.07 -7.96 -3.72
N LEU A 54 18.03 -7.14 -3.58
CA LEU A 54 18.19 -5.78 -3.06
C LEU A 54 18.66 -5.79 -1.60
N GLY A 55 18.06 -6.63 -0.77
CA GLY A 55 18.43 -6.75 0.64
C GLY A 55 19.86 -7.25 0.83
N PHE A 56 20.28 -8.24 0.04
CA PHE A 56 21.65 -8.75 0.06
C PHE A 56 22.64 -7.71 -0.43
N LEU A 57 22.40 -7.06 -1.57
CA LEU A 57 23.32 -6.06 -2.14
C LEU A 57 23.52 -4.87 -1.19
N VAL A 58 22.44 -4.28 -0.69
CA VAL A 58 22.52 -3.13 0.22
C VAL A 58 23.07 -3.54 1.59
N GLY A 59 22.66 -4.71 2.09
CA GLY A 59 23.15 -5.23 3.37
C GLY A 59 24.64 -5.56 3.34
N ALA A 60 25.13 -6.20 2.27
CA ALA A 60 26.55 -6.50 2.05
C ALA A 60 27.37 -5.23 1.85
N ALA A 61 26.87 -4.25 1.08
CA ALA A 61 27.52 -2.96 0.92
C ALA A 61 27.62 -2.21 2.26
N THR A 62 26.54 -2.20 3.05
CA THR A 62 26.51 -1.57 4.38
C THR A 62 27.48 -2.25 5.34
N PHE A 63 27.44 -3.59 5.40
CA PHE A 63 28.38 -4.39 6.19
C PHE A 63 29.83 -4.08 5.81
N GLY A 64 30.18 -4.15 4.52
CA GLY A 64 31.53 -3.94 4.02
C GLY A 64 32.04 -2.53 4.30
N LEU A 65 31.23 -1.51 4.05
CA LEU A 65 31.61 -0.11 4.25
C LEU A 65 31.77 0.23 5.74
N ILE A 66 30.83 -0.20 6.60
CA ILE A 66 30.93 0.06 8.05
C ILE A 66 32.09 -0.74 8.66
N TYR A 67 32.25 -2.01 8.28
CA TYR A 67 33.35 -2.83 8.77
C TYR A 67 34.70 -2.25 8.38
N LEU A 68 34.87 -1.86 7.11
CA LEU A 68 36.09 -1.22 6.62
C LEU A 68 36.37 0.09 7.36
N ASN A 69 35.36 0.94 7.53
CA ASN A 69 35.48 2.20 8.26
C ASN A 69 35.93 2.00 9.72
N LEU A 70 35.31 1.06 10.44
CA LEU A 70 35.68 0.75 11.82
C LEU A 70 37.08 0.12 11.90
N LYS A 71 37.47 -0.70 10.92
CA LYS A 71 38.83 -1.26 10.82
C LYS A 71 39.89 -0.21 10.52
N ILE A 72 39.60 0.77 9.66
CA ILE A 72 40.48 1.92 9.44
C ILE A 72 40.62 2.71 10.74
N SER A 73 39.51 2.99 11.43
CA SER A 73 39.52 3.69 12.72
C SER A 73 40.34 2.95 13.79
N GLU A 74 40.20 1.63 13.89
CA GLU A 74 41.01 0.77 14.77
C GLU A 74 42.50 0.82 14.40
N HIS A 75 42.83 0.66 13.11
CA HIS A 75 44.21 0.62 12.65
C HIS A 75 44.95 1.93 12.93
N LEU A 76 44.28 3.07 12.72
CA LEU A 76 44.86 4.40 12.98
C LEU A 76 45.09 4.68 14.47
N THR A 77 44.53 3.86 15.37
CA THR A 77 44.58 4.07 16.83
C THR A 77 45.06 2.83 17.59
N ARG A 78 45.75 1.92 16.90
CA ARG A 78 46.14 0.60 17.41
C ARG A 78 47.05 0.67 18.64
N ASP A 79 47.94 1.66 18.66
CA ASP A 79 48.97 1.79 19.69
C ASP A 79 48.52 2.62 20.90
N LEU A 80 47.30 3.16 20.86
CA LEU A 80 46.74 4.02 21.91
C LEU A 80 45.89 3.19 22.90
N PRO A 81 45.99 3.44 24.22
CA PRO A 81 45.17 2.76 25.21
C PRO A 81 43.70 3.21 25.11
N ALA A 82 42.76 2.26 25.24
CA ALA A 82 41.33 2.57 25.35
C ALA A 82 40.88 2.30 26.80
N MET A 83 40.88 3.35 27.62
CA MET A 83 40.57 3.24 29.05
C MET A 83 39.18 3.79 29.34
N MET A 84 38.33 2.98 29.99
CA MET A 84 37.05 3.43 30.50
C MET A 84 37.12 3.46 32.04
N ARG A 85 36.85 4.63 32.64
CA ARG A 85 36.79 4.78 34.10
C ARG A 85 35.40 4.35 34.59
N PHE A 86 35.36 3.39 35.51
CA PHE A 86 34.13 3.00 36.21
C PHE A 86 34.23 3.42 37.68
N GLY A 87 33.31 4.28 38.15
CA GLY A 87 33.22 4.74 39.55
C GLY A 87 33.90 6.10 39.83
N GLU A 88 33.39 6.83 40.83
CA GLU A 88 33.74 8.24 41.08
C GLU A 88 34.99 8.49 41.94
N ARG A 89 35.56 7.50 42.64
CA ARG A 89 36.66 7.78 43.59
C ARG A 89 37.91 6.89 43.54
N ASP A 90 37.87 5.67 43.01
CA ASP A 90 39.06 4.81 42.78
C ASP A 90 38.76 3.76 41.69
N GLY A 91 38.37 4.22 40.49
CA GLY A 91 37.97 3.32 39.41
C GLY A 91 39.16 2.61 38.75
N GLU A 92 39.24 1.28 38.88
CA GLU A 92 40.14 0.44 38.07
C GLU A 92 39.96 0.79 36.57
N GLN A 93 41.06 1.17 35.92
CA GLN A 93 41.05 1.43 34.47
C GLN A 93 41.06 0.09 33.73
N ILE A 94 39.90 -0.31 33.24
CA ILE A 94 39.78 -1.53 32.42
C ILE A 94 40.14 -1.18 30.98
N ASP A 95 41.11 -1.90 30.43
CA ASP A 95 41.44 -1.84 29.01
C ASP A 95 40.36 -2.55 28.19
N ILE A 96 39.53 -1.76 27.51
CA ILE A 96 38.41 -2.27 26.73
C ILE A 96 38.75 -2.53 25.26
N ARG A 97 40.02 -2.38 24.83
CA ARG A 97 40.46 -2.58 23.44
C ARG A 97 40.03 -3.93 22.88
N LYS A 98 40.20 -4.99 23.67
CA LYS A 98 39.83 -6.36 23.29
C LYS A 98 38.33 -6.48 23.02
N TYR A 99 37.49 -5.85 23.83
CA TYR A 99 36.03 -5.90 23.68
C TYR A 99 35.55 -5.11 22.45
N ILE A 100 36.10 -3.91 22.22
CA ILE A 100 35.79 -3.09 21.04
C ILE A 100 36.08 -3.89 19.76
N ASN A 101 37.27 -4.47 19.66
CA ASN A 101 37.69 -5.20 18.46
C ASN A 101 36.88 -6.47 18.20
N ILE A 102 36.42 -7.15 19.26
CA ILE A 102 35.56 -8.33 19.15
C ILE A 102 34.15 -7.93 18.69
N LEU A 103 33.66 -6.74 19.06
CA LEU A 103 32.31 -6.27 18.73
C LEU A 103 32.16 -5.66 17.34
N ILE A 104 33.24 -5.20 16.69
CA ILE A 104 33.18 -4.58 15.35
C ILE A 104 32.49 -5.48 14.32
N LEU A 105 32.86 -6.77 14.27
CA LEU A 105 32.31 -7.70 13.29
C LEU A 105 30.82 -8.02 13.55
N PRO A 106 30.40 -8.44 14.77
CA PRO A 106 28.98 -8.59 15.11
C PRO A 106 28.15 -7.33 14.86
N LEU A 107 28.67 -6.14 15.21
CA LEU A 107 27.98 -4.88 15.03
C LEU A 107 27.77 -4.55 13.55
N ALA A 108 28.84 -4.62 12.73
CA ALA A 108 28.73 -4.37 11.30
C ALA A 108 27.79 -5.38 10.62
N LEU A 109 27.84 -6.66 11.02
CA LEU A 109 26.95 -7.70 10.49
C LEU A 109 25.48 -7.42 10.83
N THR A 110 25.22 -7.03 12.09
CA THR A 110 23.87 -6.69 12.56
C THR A 110 23.32 -5.47 11.83
N LEU A 111 24.11 -4.39 11.71
CA LEU A 111 23.73 -3.18 10.98
C LEU A 111 23.50 -3.46 9.49
N GLY A 112 24.37 -4.27 8.87
CA GLY A 112 24.22 -4.72 7.49
C GLY A 112 22.94 -5.52 7.28
N PHE A 113 22.63 -6.47 8.17
CA PHE A 113 21.42 -7.27 8.11
C PHE A 113 20.15 -6.42 8.20
N PHE A 114 20.03 -5.54 9.21
CA PHE A 114 18.84 -4.70 9.37
C PHE A 114 18.70 -3.66 8.25
N THR A 115 19.81 -3.09 7.76
CA THR A 115 19.77 -2.18 6.60
C THR A 115 19.35 -2.93 5.34
N GLY A 116 19.81 -4.18 5.16
CA GLY A 116 19.39 -5.07 4.09
C GLY A 116 17.89 -5.42 4.18
N LEU A 117 17.36 -5.72 5.36
CA LEU A 117 15.91 -5.93 5.55
C LEU A 117 15.09 -4.68 5.19
N PHE A 118 15.55 -3.50 5.62
CA PHE A 118 14.92 -2.24 5.26
C PHE A 118 14.96 -2.01 3.73
N ALA A 119 16.08 -2.30 3.08
CA ALA A 119 16.20 -2.25 1.63
C ALA A 119 15.26 -3.23 0.92
N ALA A 120 15.16 -4.46 1.40
CA ALA A 120 14.22 -5.44 0.87
C ALA A 120 12.76 -4.95 0.95
N GLY A 121 12.40 -4.17 1.97
CA GLY A 121 11.09 -3.52 2.07
C GLY A 121 10.76 -2.58 0.91
N ASN A 122 11.77 -2.02 0.25
CA ASN A 122 11.64 -1.06 -0.86
C ASN A 122 11.73 -1.73 -2.25
N TRP A 123 11.48 -3.04 -2.33
CA TRP A 123 11.51 -3.83 -3.58
C TRP A 123 10.67 -3.21 -4.70
N GLU A 124 9.52 -2.61 -4.38
CA GLU A 124 8.59 -2.07 -5.36
C GLU A 124 9.19 -0.88 -6.10
N ILE A 125 9.80 0.07 -5.37
CA ILE A 125 10.46 1.25 -5.96
C ILE A 125 11.60 0.82 -6.87
N PHE A 126 12.35 -0.21 -6.48
CA PHE A 126 13.41 -0.78 -7.30
C PHE A 126 12.83 -1.36 -8.61
N LEU A 127 11.82 -2.24 -8.53
CA LEU A 127 11.24 -2.85 -9.73
C LEU A 127 10.58 -1.82 -10.65
N GLN A 128 9.88 -0.82 -10.09
CA GLN A 128 9.27 0.26 -10.86
C GLN A 128 10.31 1.08 -11.62
N TYR A 129 11.44 1.43 -10.98
CA TYR A 129 12.52 2.18 -11.61
C TYR A 129 13.13 1.46 -12.83
N PHE A 130 13.34 0.15 -12.76
CA PHE A 130 13.87 -0.61 -13.89
C PHE A 130 12.83 -0.91 -14.98
N ASN A 131 11.55 -0.67 -14.70
CA ASN A 131 10.44 -0.95 -15.61
C ASN A 131 9.63 0.30 -16.00
N ILE A 132 10.23 1.49 -15.89
CA ILE A 132 9.58 2.78 -16.14
C ILE A 132 8.81 2.79 -17.47
N VAL A 133 7.61 3.36 -17.39
CA VAL A 133 6.79 3.77 -18.52
C VAL A 133 6.56 5.28 -18.42
N ARG A 134 6.69 5.98 -19.55
CA ARG A 134 6.48 7.44 -19.61
C ARG A 134 4.99 7.77 -19.55
N PHE A 135 4.65 8.87 -18.90
CA PHE A 135 3.28 9.39 -18.89
C PHE A 135 2.95 10.13 -20.19
N GLY A 136 3.97 10.69 -20.87
CA GLY A 136 3.75 11.54 -22.04
C GLY A 136 3.25 12.95 -21.68
N THR A 137 3.18 13.24 -20.38
CA THR A 137 2.89 14.57 -19.84
C THR A 137 4.08 15.03 -19.01
N VAL A 138 4.43 16.31 -19.11
CA VAL A 138 5.57 16.92 -18.43
C VAL A 138 5.10 17.89 -17.36
N ASP A 139 5.93 18.08 -16.32
CA ASP A 139 5.72 19.11 -15.32
C ASP A 139 6.00 20.52 -15.91
N PRO A 140 5.26 21.55 -15.48
CA PRO A 140 5.32 22.87 -16.10
C PRO A 140 6.58 23.69 -15.73
N ILE A 141 7.36 23.29 -14.73
CA ILE A 141 8.50 24.09 -14.21
C ILE A 141 9.84 23.56 -14.71
N PHE A 142 10.06 22.26 -14.61
CA PHE A 142 11.31 21.59 -14.95
C PHE A 142 11.24 20.81 -16.27
N ASN A 143 10.07 20.74 -16.90
CA ASN A 143 9.84 20.06 -18.18
C ASN A 143 10.28 18.58 -18.16
N ARG A 144 10.04 17.90 -17.05
CA ARG A 144 10.30 16.46 -16.85
C ARG A 144 9.01 15.68 -16.96
N ASP A 145 9.06 14.52 -17.59
CA ASP A 145 7.92 13.61 -17.62
C ASP A 145 7.48 13.25 -16.20
N ILE A 146 6.17 13.12 -15.97
CA ILE A 146 5.62 12.75 -14.65
C ILE A 146 6.21 11.41 -14.14
N SER A 147 6.66 10.52 -15.04
CA SER A 147 7.37 9.28 -14.69
C SER A 147 8.64 9.52 -13.86
N PHE A 148 9.30 10.67 -14.02
CA PHE A 148 10.44 11.04 -13.18
C PHE A 148 10.04 11.08 -11.71
N TYR A 149 8.90 11.68 -11.39
CA TYR A 149 8.44 11.87 -10.02
C TYR A 149 7.86 10.59 -9.43
N PHE A 150 7.16 9.80 -10.25
CA PHE A 150 6.57 8.53 -9.82
C PHE A 150 7.61 7.46 -9.52
N PHE A 151 8.66 7.36 -10.35
CA PHE A 151 9.56 6.20 -10.35
C PHE A 151 11.04 6.54 -10.14
N THR A 152 11.54 7.63 -10.72
CA THR A 152 12.99 7.97 -10.66
C THR A 152 13.37 8.67 -9.36
N LEU A 153 12.63 9.72 -8.99
CA LEU A 153 12.86 10.50 -7.78
C LEU A 153 12.82 9.64 -6.50
N PRO A 154 11.88 8.71 -6.31
CA PRO A 154 11.84 7.85 -5.13
C PRO A 154 13.05 6.92 -5.04
N PHE A 155 13.47 6.35 -6.18
CA PHE A 155 14.67 5.51 -6.25
C PHE A 155 15.93 6.30 -5.87
N ILE A 156 16.11 7.50 -6.43
CA ILE A 156 17.22 8.39 -6.08
C ILE A 156 17.17 8.78 -4.59
N LYS A 157 15.99 9.10 -4.07
CA LYS A 157 15.81 9.48 -2.65
C LYS A 157 16.23 8.35 -1.71
N ILE A 158 15.87 7.11 -2.03
CA ILE A 158 16.25 5.94 -1.23
C ILE A 158 17.75 5.66 -1.33
N LEU A 159 18.34 5.72 -2.52
CA LEU A 159 19.78 5.53 -2.72
C LEU A 159 20.60 6.54 -1.89
N ILE A 160 20.21 7.82 -1.96
CA ILE A 160 20.84 8.90 -1.18
C ILE A 160 20.60 8.67 0.32
N GLY A 161 19.40 8.22 0.71
CA GLY A 161 19.08 7.88 2.10
C GLY A 161 20.00 6.80 2.67
N PHE A 162 20.25 5.72 1.92
CA PHE A 162 21.22 4.69 2.31
C PHE A 162 22.65 5.24 2.40
N GLY A 163 23.04 6.10 1.46
CA GLY A 163 24.33 6.80 1.53
C GLY A 163 24.50 7.59 2.83
N PHE A 164 23.49 8.40 3.19
CA PHE A 164 23.51 9.15 4.45
C PHE A 164 23.56 8.23 5.66
N TRP A 165 22.74 7.19 5.68
CA TRP A 165 22.69 6.22 6.76
C TRP A 165 24.07 5.59 7.01
N ILE A 166 24.73 5.11 5.96
CA ILE A 166 26.06 4.49 6.04
C ILE A 166 27.11 5.51 6.50
N ILE A 167 27.10 6.73 5.95
CA ILE A 167 28.06 7.78 6.31
C ILE A 167 27.88 8.21 7.78
N ILE A 168 26.65 8.41 8.24
CA ILE A 168 26.36 8.81 9.62
C ILE A 168 26.78 7.72 10.60
N LEU A 169 26.43 6.46 10.35
CA LEU A 169 26.88 5.34 11.18
C LEU A 169 28.40 5.21 11.19
N SER A 170 29.05 5.42 10.03
CA SER A 170 30.50 5.42 9.91
C SER A 170 31.15 6.54 10.72
N LEU A 171 30.57 7.74 10.67
CA LEU A 171 31.04 8.91 11.41
C LEU A 171 30.86 8.71 12.92
N ILE A 172 29.68 8.27 13.36
CA ILE A 172 29.41 7.98 14.78
C ILE A 172 30.35 6.89 15.28
N GLY A 173 30.47 5.77 14.56
CA GLY A 173 31.35 4.66 14.93
C GLY A 173 32.82 5.08 15.00
N ALA A 174 33.31 5.87 14.05
CA ALA A 174 34.67 6.39 14.05
C ALA A 174 34.90 7.38 15.22
N LEU A 175 33.98 8.33 15.44
CA LEU A 175 34.06 9.30 16.53
C LEU A 175 34.06 8.62 17.90
N LEU A 176 33.17 7.66 18.13
CA LEU A 176 33.14 6.90 19.40
C LEU A 176 34.46 6.15 19.61
N ASN A 177 35.01 5.50 18.59
CA ASN A 177 36.28 4.81 18.71
C ASN A 177 37.45 5.79 18.99
N TYR A 178 37.47 6.97 18.36
CA TYR A 178 38.49 7.99 18.60
C TYR A 178 38.37 8.67 19.97
N PHE A 179 37.15 8.90 20.43
CA PHE A 179 36.86 9.48 21.74
C PHE A 179 37.29 8.53 22.88
N VAL A 180 36.90 7.25 22.80
CA VAL A 180 37.25 6.24 23.81
C VAL A 180 38.75 5.98 23.89
N ARG A 181 39.49 6.22 22.80
CA ARG A 181 40.95 6.09 22.72
C ARG A 181 41.71 7.38 23.04
N GLY A 182 41.00 8.46 23.42
CA GLY A 182 41.62 9.71 23.86
C GLY A 182 42.32 10.51 22.75
N VAL A 183 42.08 10.21 21.47
CA VAL A 183 42.75 10.85 20.33
C VAL A 183 42.14 12.20 19.98
N ILE A 184 40.95 12.46 20.52
CA ILE A 184 40.26 13.74 20.46
C ILE A 184 40.24 14.28 21.89
N SER A 185 41.09 15.26 22.17
CA SER A 185 41.15 15.94 23.46
C SER A 185 40.70 17.39 23.33
N PHE A 186 40.01 17.87 24.36
CA PHE A 186 39.67 19.29 24.52
C PHE A 186 40.66 19.91 25.49
N GLU A 187 41.72 20.53 24.98
CA GLU A 187 42.70 21.22 25.81
C GLU A 187 42.57 22.74 25.60
N ARG A 188 42.24 23.48 26.68
CA ARG A 188 42.12 24.96 26.70
C ARG A 188 41.33 25.53 25.50
N GLN A 189 40.13 24.99 25.23
CA GLN A 189 39.20 25.39 24.16
C GLN A 189 39.66 25.11 22.71
N ASN A 190 40.81 24.46 22.49
CA ASN A 190 41.25 24.02 21.17
C ASN A 190 41.08 22.50 21.00
N LEU A 191 40.45 22.11 19.89
CA LEU A 191 40.31 20.71 19.48
C LEU A 191 41.57 20.23 18.78
N TRP A 192 42.42 19.48 19.49
CA TRP A 192 43.57 18.81 18.91
C TRP A 192 43.16 17.43 18.39
N ILE A 193 43.46 17.16 17.12
CA ILE A 193 43.13 15.90 16.45
C ILE A 193 44.38 15.43 15.73
N GLU A 194 44.79 14.18 15.98
CA GLU A 194 45.92 13.57 15.28
C GLU A 194 45.73 13.62 13.75
N ARG A 195 46.79 13.92 12.98
CA ARG A 195 46.72 14.10 11.53
C ARG A 195 46.05 12.93 10.80
N ARG A 196 46.31 11.70 11.22
CA ARG A 196 45.74 10.46 10.64
C ARG A 196 44.22 10.38 10.86
N VAL A 197 43.77 10.66 12.08
CA VAL A 197 42.35 10.73 12.45
C VAL A 197 41.65 11.88 11.72
N LYS A 198 42.33 13.03 11.61
CA LYS A 198 41.84 14.20 10.89
C LYS A 198 41.60 13.91 9.41
N ILE A 199 42.49 13.17 8.74
CA ILE A 199 42.29 12.74 7.34
C ILE A 199 41.02 11.89 7.22
N HIS A 200 40.88 10.86 8.05
CA HIS A 200 39.74 9.95 7.99
C HIS A 200 38.40 10.67 8.21
N LEU A 201 38.30 11.48 9.26
CA LEU A 201 37.10 12.28 9.54
C LEU A 201 36.81 13.30 8.43
N SER A 202 37.85 13.90 7.83
CA SER A 202 37.68 14.83 6.71
C SER A 202 37.15 14.15 5.45
N VAL A 203 37.55 12.90 5.17
CA VAL A 203 37.00 12.11 4.05
C VAL A 203 35.52 11.77 4.29
N LEU A 204 35.15 11.36 5.50
CA LEU A 204 33.74 11.10 5.83
C LEU A 204 32.89 12.38 5.72
N LEU A 205 33.40 13.52 6.18
CA LEU A 205 32.74 14.82 6.03
C LEU A 205 32.65 15.27 4.57
N PHE A 206 33.69 15.04 3.76
CA PHE A 206 33.66 15.29 2.33
C PHE A 206 32.52 14.53 1.65
N LEU A 207 32.42 13.21 1.91
CA LEU A 207 31.36 12.37 1.37
C LEU A 207 29.98 12.84 1.84
N PHE A 208 29.86 13.26 3.11
CA PHE A 208 28.63 13.80 3.66
C PHE A 208 28.17 15.08 2.94
N PHE A 209 29.06 16.07 2.79
CA PHE A 209 28.72 17.33 2.11
C PHE A 209 28.50 17.15 0.60
N LEU A 210 29.25 16.25 -0.04
CA LEU A 210 29.02 15.89 -1.44
C LEU A 210 27.63 15.27 -1.60
N LEU A 211 27.25 14.34 -0.72
CA LEU A 211 25.93 13.72 -0.76
C LEU A 211 24.81 14.72 -0.44
N LEU A 212 25.03 15.70 0.44
CA LEU A 212 24.11 16.83 0.66
C LEU A 212 23.93 17.69 -0.59
N ALA A 213 25.00 17.95 -1.34
CA ALA A 213 24.91 18.68 -2.61
C ALA A 213 24.05 17.90 -3.62
N ILE A 214 24.32 16.60 -3.78
CA ILE A 214 23.55 15.69 -4.65
C ILE A 214 22.08 15.64 -4.22
N GLN A 215 21.79 15.50 -2.92
CA GLN A 215 20.43 15.51 -2.39
C GLN A 215 19.71 16.83 -2.68
N THR A 216 20.40 17.96 -2.52
CA THR A 216 19.80 19.28 -2.76
C THR A 216 19.39 19.42 -4.22
N TYR A 217 20.26 19.03 -5.15
CA TYR A 217 19.98 19.12 -6.58
C TYR A 217 18.95 18.11 -7.08
N PHE A 218 19.10 16.82 -6.76
CA PHE A 218 18.26 15.76 -7.32
C PHE A 218 16.97 15.51 -6.56
N VAL A 219 16.88 15.92 -5.29
CA VAL A 219 15.70 15.66 -4.43
C VAL A 219 15.02 16.95 -3.98
N LYS A 220 15.74 17.89 -3.34
CA LYS A 220 15.08 19.11 -2.79
C LYS A 220 14.49 19.99 -3.88
N ILE A 221 15.21 20.22 -4.99
CA ILE A 221 14.72 21.04 -6.10
C ILE A 221 13.43 20.46 -6.73
N PRO A 222 13.38 19.18 -7.16
CA PRO A 222 12.14 18.61 -7.69
C PRO A 222 11.00 18.54 -6.67
N ASN A 223 11.32 18.43 -5.37
CA ASN A 223 10.30 18.41 -4.32
C ASN A 223 9.58 19.75 -4.13
N LEU A 224 10.08 20.86 -4.69
CA LEU A 224 9.37 22.14 -4.66
C LEU A 224 7.97 22.04 -5.28
N LEU A 225 7.75 21.11 -6.22
CA LEU A 225 6.43 20.91 -6.85
C LEU A 225 5.37 20.27 -5.94
N TYR A 226 5.74 19.97 -4.69
CA TYR A 226 4.85 19.50 -3.62
C TYR A 226 4.82 20.49 -2.45
N SER A 227 5.28 21.72 -2.65
CA SER A 227 5.24 22.77 -1.64
C SER A 227 3.80 23.10 -1.25
N THR A 228 3.65 23.54 0.00
CA THR A 228 2.39 24.04 0.58
C THR A 228 2.57 25.45 1.13
N THR A 229 3.57 26.18 0.65
CA THR A 229 3.88 27.54 1.12
C THR A 229 2.90 28.57 0.57
N GLY A 230 2.36 28.35 -0.63
CA GLY A 230 1.33 29.19 -1.25
C GLY A 230 -0.10 28.75 -0.88
N PRO A 231 -1.12 29.39 -1.50
CA PRO A 231 -2.53 29.11 -1.22
C PRO A 231 -2.98 27.70 -1.63
N PHE A 232 -2.25 27.05 -2.55
CA PHE A 232 -2.56 25.71 -3.05
C PHE A 232 -1.30 24.85 -3.14
N LEU A 233 -1.49 23.53 -3.26
CA LEU A 233 -0.39 22.57 -3.38
C LEU A 233 0.34 22.74 -4.70
N GLY A 234 1.66 22.87 -4.63
CA GLY A 234 2.53 23.07 -5.79
C GLY A 234 3.62 24.11 -5.49
N ALA A 235 4.59 24.26 -6.38
CA ALA A 235 5.56 25.33 -6.23
C ALA A 235 4.86 26.68 -6.47
N SER A 236 4.87 27.53 -5.45
CA SER A 236 4.34 28.90 -5.47
C SER A 236 5.26 29.88 -6.18
N PHE A 237 4.83 31.15 -6.33
CA PHE A 237 5.69 32.21 -6.85
C PHE A 237 6.98 32.33 -6.05
N THR A 238 6.87 32.30 -4.72
CA THR A 238 8.01 32.40 -3.79
C THR A 238 8.95 31.20 -3.93
N ASP A 239 8.42 29.99 -4.11
CA ASP A 239 9.25 28.81 -4.30
C ASP A 239 10.11 28.89 -5.56
N ILE A 240 9.52 29.37 -6.67
CA ILE A 240 10.20 29.45 -7.95
C ILE A 240 11.18 30.62 -8.03
N HIS A 241 10.84 31.78 -7.48
CA HIS A 241 11.65 32.99 -7.61
C HIS A 241 12.60 33.23 -6.44
N ALA A 242 12.35 32.64 -5.27
CA ALA A 242 13.21 32.81 -4.09
C ALA A 242 13.93 31.50 -3.72
N VAL A 243 13.17 30.42 -3.46
CA VAL A 243 13.73 29.17 -2.93
C VAL A 243 14.57 28.43 -3.98
N LEU A 244 14.09 28.31 -5.22
CA LEU A 244 14.79 27.58 -6.27
C LEU A 244 16.17 28.16 -6.62
N PRO A 245 16.34 29.48 -6.87
CA PRO A 245 17.67 30.08 -7.04
C PRO A 245 18.57 29.84 -5.84
N PHE A 246 18.03 29.96 -4.63
CA PHE A 246 18.78 29.69 -3.41
C PHE A 246 19.26 28.23 -3.35
N LEU A 247 18.41 27.24 -3.62
CA LEU A 247 18.80 25.83 -3.61
C LEU A 247 19.89 25.52 -4.66
N LYS A 248 19.87 26.19 -5.81
CA LYS A 248 20.94 26.08 -6.82
C LYS A 248 22.27 26.61 -6.28
N VAL A 249 22.27 27.78 -5.63
CA VAL A 249 23.48 28.34 -4.99
C VAL A 249 23.95 27.47 -3.84
N LEU A 250 23.04 27.00 -2.98
CA LEU A 250 23.35 26.12 -1.87
C LEU A 250 24.03 24.82 -2.35
N THR A 251 23.61 24.28 -3.50
CA THR A 251 24.26 23.11 -4.11
C THR A 251 25.74 23.39 -4.39
N ILE A 252 26.07 24.56 -4.94
CA ILE A 252 27.46 24.98 -5.21
C ILE A 252 28.23 25.18 -3.89
N ILE A 253 27.61 25.84 -2.90
CA ILE A 253 28.22 26.06 -1.58
C ILE A 253 28.53 24.72 -0.89
N LEU A 254 27.62 23.74 -0.95
CA LEU A 254 27.80 22.41 -0.39
C LEU A 254 28.94 21.65 -1.09
N PHE A 255 29.04 21.76 -2.42
CA PHE A 255 30.15 21.18 -3.16
C PHE A 255 31.50 21.83 -2.80
N ALA A 256 31.54 23.16 -2.71
CA ALA A 256 32.72 23.88 -2.23
C ALA A 256 33.07 23.50 -0.78
N GLY A 257 32.05 23.35 0.08
CA GLY A 257 32.18 22.88 1.45
C GLY A 257 32.82 21.49 1.54
N ALA A 258 32.39 20.56 0.68
CA ALA A 258 33.04 19.26 0.56
C ALA A 258 34.54 19.42 0.24
N VAL A 259 34.90 20.18 -0.80
CA VAL A 259 36.31 20.44 -1.14
C VAL A 259 37.08 21.07 0.03
N LEU A 260 36.49 22.04 0.74
CA LEU A 260 37.10 22.70 1.89
C LEU A 260 37.38 21.75 3.06
N THR A 261 36.56 20.71 3.26
CA THR A 261 36.86 19.68 4.28
C THR A 261 38.12 18.90 3.97
N ILE A 262 38.43 18.65 2.70
CA ILE A 262 39.70 18.03 2.29
C ILE A 262 40.85 19.02 2.46
N VAL A 263 40.68 20.29 2.08
CA VAL A 263 41.72 21.32 2.27
C VAL A 263 42.07 21.49 3.75
N ASN A 264 41.10 21.33 4.65
CA ASN A 264 41.31 21.41 6.10
C ASN A 264 42.35 20.41 6.61
N ILE A 265 42.59 19.29 5.93
CA ILE A 265 43.64 18.30 6.25
C ILE A 265 45.02 18.96 6.38
N TYR A 266 45.31 19.96 5.54
CA TYR A 266 46.62 20.62 5.49
C TYR A 266 46.76 21.83 6.42
N ARG A 267 45.71 22.19 7.18
CA ARG A 267 45.72 23.31 8.13
C ARG A 267 45.92 22.80 9.56
N GLU A 268 46.55 23.59 10.42
CA GLU A 268 46.72 23.23 11.84
C GLU A 268 45.41 23.38 12.62
N LYS A 269 44.64 24.45 12.36
CA LYS A 269 43.35 24.71 13.00
C LYS A 269 42.20 24.07 12.22
N ASN A 270 41.21 23.52 12.92
CA ASN A 270 40.01 22.91 12.33
C ASN A 270 38.87 23.90 12.03
N GLN A 271 39.18 25.20 11.97
CA GLN A 271 38.20 26.28 11.81
C GLN A 271 37.39 26.16 10.51
N LEU A 272 37.99 25.64 9.43
CA LEU A 272 37.29 25.50 8.14
C LEU A 272 36.09 24.54 8.23
N ILE A 273 36.16 23.48 9.04
CA ILE A 273 35.02 22.56 9.22
C ILE A 273 33.86 23.30 9.89
N PHE A 274 34.14 24.06 10.96
CA PHE A 274 33.12 24.85 11.65
C PHE A 274 32.56 25.98 10.77
N ILE A 275 33.39 26.59 9.93
CA ILE A 275 32.94 27.59 8.94
C ILE A 275 32.02 26.94 7.91
N VAL A 276 32.35 25.77 7.36
CA VAL A 276 31.50 25.08 6.37
C VAL A 276 30.16 24.66 7.00
N ILE A 277 30.20 24.09 8.21
CA ILE A 277 28.99 23.72 8.97
C ILE A 277 28.15 24.97 9.26
N GLY A 278 28.76 26.00 9.84
CA GLY A 278 28.10 27.27 10.17
C GLY A 278 27.51 27.95 8.94
N LEU A 279 28.27 28.02 7.84
CA LEU A 279 27.82 28.57 6.57
C LEU A 279 26.64 27.76 6.02
N TYR A 280 26.69 26.43 6.06
CA TYR A 280 25.56 25.58 5.66
C TYR A 280 24.31 25.86 6.49
N PHE A 281 24.42 25.93 7.82
CA PHE A 281 23.29 26.22 8.71
C PHE A 281 22.73 27.62 8.47
N ILE A 282 23.59 28.64 8.47
CA ILE A 282 23.19 30.04 8.24
C ILE A 282 22.53 30.19 6.87
N THR A 283 23.17 29.68 5.80
CA THR A 283 22.60 29.77 4.45
C THR A 283 21.29 29.02 4.36
N SER A 284 21.20 27.79 4.90
CA SER A 284 19.96 27.01 4.88
C SER A 284 18.82 27.75 5.58
N VAL A 285 19.04 28.27 6.79
CA VAL A 285 18.02 29.03 7.54
C VAL A 285 17.60 30.28 6.76
N ILE A 286 18.57 31.05 6.25
CA ILE A 286 18.26 32.27 5.48
C ILE A 286 17.45 31.94 4.23
N GLY A 287 17.87 30.93 3.47
CA GLY A 287 17.30 30.64 2.16
C GLY A 287 16.01 29.85 2.17
N THR A 288 15.71 29.08 3.24
CA THR A 288 14.43 28.37 3.35
C THR A 288 13.39 29.11 4.18
N TRP A 289 13.80 30.01 5.07
CA TRP A 289 12.87 30.70 5.97
C TRP A 289 12.88 32.22 5.76
N LEU A 290 14.02 32.88 5.96
CA LEU A 290 14.05 34.35 6.01
C LEU A 290 13.77 35.01 4.65
N TYR A 291 14.52 34.63 3.63
CA TYR A 291 14.41 35.23 2.30
C TYR A 291 13.05 34.94 1.63
N PRO A 292 12.54 33.69 1.63
CA PRO A 292 11.19 33.39 1.16
C PRO A 292 10.11 34.18 1.92
N ALA A 293 10.21 34.30 3.24
CA ALA A 293 9.23 35.06 4.03
C ALA A 293 9.19 36.54 3.66
N ILE A 294 10.34 37.15 3.36
CA ILE A 294 10.41 38.55 2.89
C ILE A 294 9.71 38.69 1.53
N ILE A 295 10.00 37.80 0.57
CA ILE A 295 9.38 37.82 -0.75
C ILE A 295 7.87 37.59 -0.66
N GLN A 296 7.45 36.59 0.12
CA GLN A 296 6.03 36.30 0.34
C GLN A 296 5.31 37.52 0.91
N LYS A 297 5.86 38.14 1.96
CA LYS A 297 5.19 39.24 2.67
C LYS A 297 5.19 40.56 1.89
N LEU A 298 6.28 40.89 1.21
CA LEU A 298 6.45 42.21 0.58
C LEU A 298 6.07 42.24 -0.90
N ILE A 299 6.14 41.10 -1.60
CA ILE A 299 5.91 41.05 -3.06
C ILE A 299 4.66 40.24 -3.40
N VAL A 300 4.50 39.05 -2.81
CA VAL A 300 3.40 38.14 -3.16
C VAL A 300 2.08 38.58 -2.54
N LEU A 301 1.97 38.64 -1.21
CA LEU A 301 0.72 38.95 -0.52
C LEU A 301 0.02 40.24 -1.01
N PRO A 302 0.72 41.36 -1.31
CA PRO A 302 0.07 42.55 -1.85
C PRO A 302 -0.59 42.36 -3.22
N ASN A 303 -0.12 41.40 -4.02
CA ASN A 303 -0.60 41.12 -5.38
C ASN A 303 -0.77 39.61 -5.61
N GLU A 304 -1.32 38.88 -4.63
CA GLU A 304 -1.23 37.42 -4.56
C GLU A 304 -1.89 36.76 -5.77
N LEU A 305 -3.11 37.16 -6.11
CA LEU A 305 -3.83 36.61 -7.26
C LEU A 305 -3.03 36.74 -8.56
N GLN A 306 -2.43 37.90 -8.83
CA GLN A 306 -1.65 38.11 -10.05
C GLN A 306 -0.37 37.27 -10.07
N LYS A 307 0.31 37.14 -8.93
CA LYS A 307 1.58 36.39 -8.82
C LYS A 307 1.36 34.88 -8.79
N GLU A 308 0.26 34.41 -8.19
CA GLU A 308 -0.05 33.00 -8.02
C GLU A 308 -0.91 32.41 -9.14
N ALA A 309 -1.60 33.22 -9.95
CA ALA A 309 -2.43 32.77 -11.08
C ALA A 309 -1.83 31.65 -11.97
N PRO A 310 -0.56 31.72 -12.44
CA PRO A 310 0.01 30.63 -13.24
C PRO A 310 0.16 29.33 -12.44
N TYR A 311 0.53 29.42 -11.16
CA TYR A 311 0.71 28.25 -10.29
C TYR A 311 -0.62 27.64 -9.87
N ILE A 312 -1.65 28.46 -9.67
CA ILE A 312 -3.04 28.03 -9.50
C ILE A 312 -3.50 27.26 -10.74
N THR A 313 -3.24 27.77 -11.95
CA THR A 313 -3.57 27.08 -13.20
C THR A 313 -2.90 25.71 -13.30
N HIS A 314 -1.63 25.62 -12.89
CA HIS A 314 -0.90 24.34 -12.84
C HIS A 314 -1.54 23.37 -11.84
N ASN A 315 -1.93 23.84 -10.65
CA ASN A 315 -2.63 23.04 -9.65
C ASN A 315 -3.99 22.52 -10.16
N ILE A 316 -4.82 23.39 -10.75
CA ILE A 316 -6.13 23.01 -11.33
C ILE A 316 -5.92 21.94 -12.41
N THR A 317 -5.04 22.20 -13.37
CA THR A 317 -4.80 21.30 -14.51
C THR A 317 -4.21 19.96 -14.05
N ALA A 318 -3.26 19.99 -13.11
CA ALA A 318 -2.64 18.79 -12.58
C ALA A 318 -3.65 17.94 -11.80
N THR A 319 -4.47 18.55 -10.95
CA THR A 319 -5.51 17.85 -10.18
C THR A 319 -6.56 17.25 -11.11
N GLN A 320 -7.07 18.01 -12.08
CA GLN A 320 -8.04 17.50 -13.04
C GLN A 320 -7.49 16.31 -13.83
N LYS A 321 -6.23 16.36 -14.27
CA LYS A 321 -5.58 15.23 -14.95
C LYS A 321 -5.34 14.06 -14.00
N ALA A 322 -4.81 14.28 -12.80
CA ALA A 322 -4.42 13.24 -11.87
C ALA A 322 -5.61 12.43 -11.33
N PHE A 323 -6.81 13.01 -11.32
CA PHE A 323 -8.06 12.36 -10.92
C PHE A 323 -9.05 12.11 -12.09
N ALA A 324 -8.62 12.36 -13.33
CA ALA A 324 -9.43 12.22 -14.54
C ALA A 324 -10.73 13.07 -14.57
N LEU A 325 -10.78 14.17 -13.83
CA LEU A 325 -11.89 15.12 -13.81
C LEU A 325 -12.03 15.88 -15.15
N ASN A 326 -10.94 15.98 -15.91
CA ASN A 326 -10.97 16.58 -17.25
C ASN A 326 -11.74 15.74 -18.29
N LYS A 327 -12.19 14.52 -17.94
CA LYS A 327 -13.01 13.65 -18.79
C LYS A 327 -14.49 13.70 -18.41
N VAL A 328 -14.88 14.45 -17.38
CA VAL A 328 -16.28 14.61 -16.97
C VAL A 328 -17.05 15.33 -18.07
N LYS A 329 -18.25 14.83 -18.39
CA LYS A 329 -19.17 15.45 -19.35
C LYS A 329 -20.32 16.07 -18.57
N GLU A 330 -20.50 17.36 -18.75
CA GLU A 330 -21.60 18.11 -18.15
C GLU A 330 -22.84 18.03 -19.06
N GLY A 331 -24.02 17.97 -18.45
CA GLY A 331 -25.29 17.98 -19.13
C GLY A 331 -26.33 18.72 -18.30
N ASP A 332 -27.00 19.69 -18.91
CA ASP A 332 -27.98 20.52 -18.23
C ASP A 332 -29.29 19.75 -18.01
N LEU A 333 -29.72 19.66 -16.75
CA LEU A 333 -31.05 19.16 -16.39
C LEU A 333 -32.04 20.33 -16.39
N LYS A 334 -32.90 20.41 -17.42
CA LYS A 334 -33.99 21.38 -17.45
C LYS A 334 -35.17 20.85 -16.63
N GLY A 335 -35.24 21.23 -15.35
CA GLY A 335 -36.25 20.77 -14.38
C GLY A 335 -37.70 21.28 -14.62
N GLU A 336 -37.99 21.85 -15.80
CA GLU A 336 -39.24 22.56 -16.07
C GLU A 336 -40.22 21.78 -16.95
N THR A 337 -39.86 20.58 -17.43
CA THR A 337 -40.77 19.76 -18.24
C THR A 337 -41.85 19.12 -17.39
N ALA A 338 -43.11 19.52 -17.59
CA ALA A 338 -44.27 18.83 -17.05
C ALA A 338 -44.33 17.39 -17.61
N LEU A 339 -44.22 16.40 -16.73
CA LEU A 339 -44.31 14.98 -17.07
C LEU A 339 -45.68 14.66 -17.69
N THR A 340 -45.68 14.17 -18.92
CA THR A 340 -46.90 13.65 -19.58
C THR A 340 -47.00 12.14 -19.43
N LEU A 341 -48.21 11.58 -19.59
CA LEU A 341 -48.40 10.12 -19.62
C LEU A 341 -47.53 9.46 -20.72
N LYS A 342 -47.36 10.16 -21.85
CA LYS A 342 -46.51 9.69 -22.95
C LYS A 342 -45.04 9.59 -22.53
N ASP A 343 -44.55 10.52 -21.70
CA ASP A 343 -43.18 10.47 -21.19
C ASP A 343 -43.00 9.26 -20.27
N ILE A 344 -43.96 9.01 -19.38
CA ILE A 344 -43.96 7.83 -18.49
C ILE A 344 -43.96 6.53 -19.32
N GLN A 345 -44.84 6.43 -20.31
CA GLN A 345 -44.92 5.26 -21.19
C GLN A 345 -43.64 5.06 -22.01
N SER A 346 -43.01 6.13 -22.48
CA SER A 346 -41.74 6.06 -23.22
C SER A 346 -40.53 5.70 -22.34
N ASN A 347 -40.66 5.85 -21.01
CA ASN A 347 -39.61 5.58 -20.03
C ASN A 347 -40.02 4.49 -19.02
N GLU A 348 -40.86 3.54 -19.46
CA GLU A 348 -41.39 2.47 -18.60
C GLU A 348 -40.26 1.68 -17.89
N ALA A 349 -39.14 1.45 -18.57
CA ALA A 349 -37.97 0.80 -17.98
C ALA A 349 -37.40 1.58 -16.78
N THR A 350 -37.39 2.91 -16.81
CA THR A 350 -36.95 3.74 -15.68
C THR A 350 -37.92 3.61 -14.50
N ILE A 351 -39.22 3.71 -14.78
CA ILE A 351 -40.28 3.59 -13.75
C ILE A 351 -40.26 2.21 -13.08
N LYS A 352 -40.07 1.16 -13.87
CA LYS A 352 -39.96 -0.24 -13.40
C LYS A 352 -38.69 -0.53 -12.59
N ASN A 353 -37.79 0.45 -12.43
CA ASN A 353 -36.52 0.32 -11.71
C ASN A 353 -36.27 1.43 -10.68
N VAL A 354 -37.30 2.23 -10.33
CA VAL A 354 -37.19 3.22 -9.25
C VAL A 354 -36.96 2.49 -7.93
N ARG A 355 -35.77 2.65 -7.34
CA ARG A 355 -35.37 1.98 -6.10
C ARG A 355 -36.22 2.48 -4.93
N LEU A 356 -36.91 1.55 -4.27
CA LEU A 356 -37.66 1.79 -3.03
C LEU A 356 -36.86 1.35 -1.79
N TRP A 357 -35.97 0.36 -1.94
CA TRP A 357 -35.20 -0.19 -0.82
C TRP A 357 -33.92 0.60 -0.51
N ASP A 358 -33.65 0.78 0.78
CA ASP A 358 -32.34 1.16 1.32
C ASP A 358 -31.54 -0.11 1.67
N ARG A 359 -30.20 -0.05 1.54
CA ARG A 359 -29.32 -1.20 1.78
C ARG A 359 -29.40 -1.71 3.23
N LYS A 360 -29.36 -0.83 4.24
CA LYS A 360 -29.27 -1.25 5.65
C LYS A 360 -30.55 -1.96 6.14
N PRO A 361 -31.76 -1.37 6.01
CA PRO A 361 -32.98 -2.04 6.44
C PRO A 361 -33.28 -3.32 5.65
N LEU A 362 -32.89 -3.35 4.38
CA LEU A 362 -33.06 -4.54 3.55
C LEU A 362 -32.15 -5.68 4.02
N LEU A 363 -30.91 -5.39 4.42
CA LEU A 363 -29.99 -6.37 5.00
C LEU A 363 -30.58 -7.01 6.28
N ASP A 364 -31.08 -6.19 7.21
CA ASP A 364 -31.72 -6.67 8.45
C ASP A 364 -32.92 -7.57 8.14
N THR A 365 -33.71 -7.18 7.12
CA THR A 365 -34.87 -7.95 6.68
C THR A 365 -34.46 -9.28 6.03
N PHE A 366 -33.40 -9.30 5.22
CA PHE A 366 -32.83 -10.53 4.68
C PHE A 366 -32.34 -11.47 5.80
N GLY A 367 -31.67 -10.92 6.82
CA GLY A 367 -31.26 -11.66 8.01
C GLY A 367 -32.43 -12.40 8.66
N GLN A 368 -33.48 -11.64 8.99
CA GLN A 368 -34.68 -12.17 9.65
C GLN A 368 -35.42 -13.22 8.82
N LEU A 369 -35.53 -13.02 7.50
CA LEU A 369 -36.32 -13.89 6.64
C LEU A 369 -35.54 -15.11 6.12
N GLN A 370 -34.23 -15.00 5.96
CA GLN A 370 -33.46 -15.88 5.07
C GLN A 370 -32.15 -16.43 5.65
N GLU A 371 -31.77 -16.11 6.89
CA GLU A 371 -30.63 -16.77 7.55
C GLU A 371 -30.92 -18.25 7.78
N ILE A 372 -32.13 -18.57 8.24
CA ILE A 372 -32.66 -19.92 8.53
C ILE A 372 -31.90 -20.66 9.66
N ARG A 373 -30.60 -20.39 9.86
CA ARG A 373 -29.72 -20.91 10.90
C ARG A 373 -28.73 -19.84 11.34
N THR A 374 -28.38 -19.82 12.63
CA THR A 374 -27.54 -18.78 13.26
C THR A 374 -26.08 -18.74 12.78
N TYR A 375 -25.61 -19.80 12.13
CA TYR A 375 -24.26 -19.84 11.56
C TYR A 375 -24.19 -19.34 10.11
N TYR A 376 -25.34 -19.02 9.51
CA TYR A 376 -25.40 -18.25 8.28
C TYR A 376 -25.63 -16.78 8.60
N ASP A 377 -25.08 -15.92 7.75
CA ASP A 377 -25.05 -14.48 7.97
C ASP A 377 -25.03 -13.76 6.61
N PHE A 378 -25.55 -12.53 6.56
CA PHE A 378 -25.54 -11.67 5.38
C PHE A 378 -24.70 -10.43 5.67
N VAL A 379 -23.75 -10.11 4.79
CA VAL A 379 -22.72 -9.11 5.05
C VAL A 379 -23.10 -7.73 4.52
N SER A 380 -23.60 -7.72 3.29
CA SER A 380 -23.75 -6.54 2.46
C SER A 380 -24.89 -6.78 1.47
N VAL A 381 -25.56 -5.70 1.04
CA VAL A 381 -26.56 -5.77 -0.03
C VAL A 381 -26.02 -5.01 -1.24
N ASP A 382 -25.91 -5.73 -2.35
CA ASP A 382 -25.40 -5.23 -3.61
C ASP A 382 -26.51 -4.90 -4.58
N ASN A 383 -26.27 -3.88 -5.42
CA ASN A 383 -27.11 -3.55 -6.56
C ASN A 383 -26.53 -4.17 -7.83
N ASP A 384 -27.39 -4.77 -8.64
CA ASP A 384 -27.03 -5.30 -9.95
C ASP A 384 -28.22 -5.24 -10.91
N ARG A 385 -28.01 -5.54 -12.20
CA ARG A 385 -29.02 -5.43 -13.25
C ARG A 385 -29.03 -6.65 -14.15
N TYR A 386 -30.21 -7.22 -14.37
CA TYR A 386 -30.41 -8.43 -15.16
C TYR A 386 -31.52 -8.23 -16.19
N MET A 387 -31.46 -9.03 -17.26
CA MET A 387 -32.61 -9.25 -18.13
C MET A 387 -33.46 -10.36 -17.53
N ILE A 388 -34.59 -10.00 -16.93
CA ILE A 388 -35.52 -10.91 -16.25
C ILE A 388 -36.79 -10.97 -17.10
N ASP A 389 -37.05 -12.14 -17.69
CA ASP A 389 -38.24 -12.40 -18.51
C ASP A 389 -38.43 -11.41 -19.67
N GLY A 390 -37.31 -10.98 -20.27
CA GLY A 390 -37.27 -10.02 -21.37
C GLY A 390 -37.27 -8.55 -20.94
N GLU A 391 -37.38 -8.26 -19.64
CA GLU A 391 -37.34 -6.91 -19.10
C GLU A 391 -36.02 -6.62 -18.38
N TYR A 392 -35.46 -5.43 -18.58
CA TYR A 392 -34.30 -4.98 -17.84
C TYR A 392 -34.70 -4.56 -16.42
N ARG A 393 -34.24 -5.30 -15.42
CA ARG A 393 -34.61 -5.13 -14.02
C ARG A 393 -33.36 -4.92 -13.16
N GLN A 394 -33.43 -3.91 -12.30
CA GLN A 394 -32.48 -3.70 -11.23
C GLN A 394 -32.91 -4.55 -10.03
N ILE A 395 -31.94 -5.24 -9.45
CA ILE A 395 -32.12 -6.10 -8.29
C ILE A 395 -31.22 -5.65 -7.15
N MET A 396 -31.58 -6.09 -5.95
CA MET A 396 -30.72 -6.10 -4.79
C MET A 396 -30.51 -7.53 -4.32
N LEU A 397 -29.26 -7.90 -4.04
CA LEU A 397 -28.86 -9.25 -3.68
C LEU A 397 -27.90 -9.26 -2.49
N SER A 398 -27.88 -10.37 -1.75
CA SER A 398 -26.94 -10.57 -0.65
C SER A 398 -26.58 -12.06 -0.50
N PRO A 399 -25.29 -12.42 -0.47
CA PRO A 399 -24.85 -13.79 -0.26
C PRO A 399 -25.08 -14.27 1.17
N ARG A 400 -25.47 -15.54 1.28
CA ARG A 400 -25.60 -16.23 2.56
C ARG A 400 -24.28 -16.91 2.91
N GLU A 401 -23.48 -16.28 3.74
CA GLU A 401 -22.14 -16.73 4.10
C GLU A 401 -22.08 -17.47 5.43
N LEU A 402 -21.04 -18.27 5.63
CA LEU A 402 -20.84 -19.04 6.86
C LEU A 402 -20.04 -18.25 7.88
N ASN A 403 -20.68 -17.90 9.00
CA ASN A 403 -20.01 -17.29 10.14
C ASN A 403 -19.59 -18.36 11.15
N SER A 404 -18.33 -18.79 11.08
CA SER A 404 -17.78 -19.86 11.94
C SER A 404 -17.82 -19.53 13.44
N MET A 405 -17.88 -18.23 13.79
CA MET A 405 -17.94 -17.79 15.19
C MET A 405 -19.29 -18.11 15.84
N ASN A 406 -20.34 -18.25 15.03
CA ASN A 406 -21.71 -18.52 15.49
C ASN A 406 -22.07 -20.02 15.47
N LEU A 407 -21.09 -20.89 15.25
CA LEU A 407 -21.29 -22.34 15.35
C LEU A 407 -21.60 -22.74 16.80
N PRO A 408 -22.66 -23.55 17.07
CA PRO A 408 -23.01 -23.96 18.43
C PRO A 408 -21.89 -24.71 19.16
N HIS A 409 -21.12 -25.53 18.43
CA HIS A 409 -19.99 -26.28 18.95
C HIS A 409 -18.75 -26.09 18.08
N ARG A 410 -17.83 -25.26 18.57
CA ARG A 410 -16.61 -24.86 17.87
C ARG A 410 -15.46 -25.82 18.14
N THR A 411 -15.51 -26.98 17.49
CA THR A 411 -14.40 -27.95 17.51
C THR A 411 -13.55 -27.82 16.26
N PHE A 412 -12.31 -28.33 16.29
CA PHE A 412 -11.45 -28.37 15.10
C PHE A 412 -12.12 -29.09 13.93
N ILE A 413 -12.83 -30.19 14.20
CA ILE A 413 -13.56 -30.93 13.16
C ILE A 413 -14.65 -30.05 12.55
N ASN A 414 -15.47 -29.41 13.39
CA ASN A 414 -16.56 -28.57 12.91
C ASN A 414 -16.08 -27.34 12.14
N GLU A 415 -15.09 -26.61 12.65
CA GLU A 415 -14.61 -25.38 12.03
C GLU A 415 -13.75 -25.63 10.78
N GLN A 416 -13.05 -26.77 10.71
CA GLN A 416 -12.00 -27.00 9.71
C GLN A 416 -12.32 -28.11 8.71
N LEU A 417 -13.30 -28.98 8.96
CA LEU A 417 -13.63 -30.12 8.10
C LEU A 417 -15.12 -30.24 7.78
N THR A 418 -16.01 -29.89 8.71
CA THR A 418 -17.46 -30.06 8.52
C THR A 418 -18.12 -28.81 7.94
N PHE A 419 -18.06 -27.67 8.64
CA PHE A 419 -18.69 -26.41 8.21
C PHE A 419 -17.68 -25.60 7.42
N THR A 420 -17.62 -25.85 6.12
CA THR A 420 -16.56 -25.32 5.26
C THR A 420 -17.00 -24.17 4.37
N HIS A 421 -18.29 -23.95 4.10
CA HIS A 421 -18.77 -22.97 3.12
C HIS A 421 -20.12 -22.36 3.51
N GLY A 422 -20.40 -21.15 2.98
CA GLY A 422 -21.73 -20.56 2.93
C GLY A 422 -22.58 -21.18 1.82
N PHE A 423 -23.87 -20.85 1.73
CA PHE A 423 -24.77 -21.52 0.79
C PHE A 423 -25.86 -20.62 0.22
N GLY A 424 -25.68 -20.23 -1.03
CA GLY A 424 -26.64 -19.49 -1.84
C GLY A 424 -26.63 -17.99 -1.58
N LEU A 425 -27.68 -17.33 -2.05
CA LEU A 425 -27.92 -15.92 -1.84
C LEU A 425 -29.43 -15.64 -1.88
N THR A 426 -29.79 -14.47 -1.39
CA THR A 426 -31.15 -13.93 -1.49
C THR A 426 -31.13 -12.74 -2.44
N LEU A 427 -32.12 -12.62 -3.33
CA LEU A 427 -32.26 -11.45 -4.19
C LEU A 427 -33.71 -11.13 -4.51
N GLY A 428 -33.98 -9.85 -4.75
CA GLY A 428 -35.30 -9.32 -5.11
C GLY A 428 -35.21 -8.04 -5.97
N PRO A 429 -36.31 -7.64 -6.62
CA PRO A 429 -36.37 -6.41 -7.39
C PRO A 429 -36.31 -5.19 -6.46
N VAL A 430 -35.72 -4.09 -6.95
CA VAL A 430 -35.54 -2.88 -6.13
C VAL A 430 -36.83 -2.12 -5.80
N ASN A 431 -37.95 -2.47 -6.43
CA ASN A 431 -39.15 -1.64 -6.47
C ASN A 431 -40.47 -2.38 -6.20
N GLN A 432 -40.43 -3.59 -5.64
CA GLN A 432 -41.63 -4.34 -5.30
C GLN A 432 -41.67 -4.70 -3.83
N VAL A 433 -42.86 -4.57 -3.25
CA VAL A 433 -43.20 -4.90 -1.87
C VAL A 433 -44.34 -5.91 -1.87
N THR A 434 -44.41 -6.77 -0.86
CA THR A 434 -45.60 -7.59 -0.59
C THR A 434 -46.71 -6.75 0.05
N GLU A 435 -47.89 -7.32 0.24
CA GLU A 435 -49.00 -6.65 0.93
C GLU A 435 -48.65 -6.29 2.38
N GLU A 436 -47.75 -7.06 3.00
CA GLU A 436 -47.21 -6.84 4.35
C GLU A 436 -46.05 -5.84 4.39
N GLY A 437 -45.64 -5.28 3.25
CA GLY A 437 -44.51 -4.35 3.15
C GLY A 437 -43.14 -5.01 3.18
N LEU A 438 -43.05 -6.34 3.00
CA LEU A 438 -41.77 -7.06 2.93
C LEU A 438 -41.20 -7.05 1.50
N PRO A 439 -39.89 -7.29 1.32
CA PRO A 439 -39.31 -7.44 -0.01
C PRO A 439 -39.85 -8.68 -0.73
N VAL A 440 -40.24 -8.49 -2.00
CA VAL A 440 -40.47 -9.63 -2.90
C VAL A 440 -39.12 -10.29 -3.18
N LEU A 441 -39.03 -11.61 -3.01
CA LEU A 441 -37.80 -12.37 -3.25
C LEU A 441 -37.94 -13.21 -4.53
N PHE A 442 -37.02 -12.99 -5.47
CA PHE A 442 -36.89 -13.81 -6.68
C PHE A 442 -36.05 -15.07 -6.43
N LEU A 443 -35.04 -14.98 -5.55
CA LEU A 443 -34.25 -16.13 -5.11
C LEU A 443 -34.27 -16.19 -3.58
N LYS A 444 -34.64 -17.35 -3.02
CA LYS A 444 -34.79 -17.55 -1.57
C LYS A 444 -34.62 -19.01 -1.16
N ASP A 445 -34.62 -19.25 0.15
CA ASP A 445 -34.63 -20.54 0.84
C ASP A 445 -33.31 -21.35 0.75
N LEU A 446 -33.32 -22.56 1.31
CA LEU A 446 -32.24 -23.55 1.35
C LEU A 446 -32.77 -24.93 0.92
N PRO A 447 -32.34 -25.48 -0.23
CA PRO A 447 -31.47 -24.86 -1.23
C PRO A 447 -32.15 -23.68 -1.94
N PRO A 448 -31.39 -22.75 -2.57
CA PRO A 448 -31.95 -21.61 -3.26
C PRO A 448 -32.94 -22.01 -4.36
N VAL A 449 -34.16 -21.49 -4.27
CA VAL A 449 -35.21 -21.65 -5.27
C VAL A 449 -35.44 -20.32 -5.97
N SER A 450 -35.45 -20.35 -7.30
CA SER A 450 -35.77 -19.19 -8.12
C SER A 450 -37.23 -19.19 -8.54
N SER A 451 -37.91 -18.06 -8.38
CA SER A 451 -39.24 -17.83 -8.94
C SER A 451 -39.20 -17.38 -10.41
N THR A 452 -38.01 -17.05 -10.93
CA THR A 452 -37.81 -16.58 -12.31
C THR A 452 -36.93 -17.56 -13.10
N LYS A 453 -37.31 -17.94 -14.32
CA LYS A 453 -36.49 -18.83 -15.16
C LYS A 453 -35.17 -18.21 -15.62
N SER A 454 -35.10 -16.88 -15.63
CA SER A 454 -33.97 -16.11 -16.14
C SER A 454 -32.77 -16.08 -15.18
N ILE A 455 -32.98 -16.37 -13.89
CA ILE A 455 -31.94 -16.38 -12.86
C ILE A 455 -31.99 -17.73 -12.14
N GLU A 456 -30.96 -18.55 -12.29
CA GLU A 456 -30.85 -19.85 -11.62
C GLU A 456 -29.45 -19.99 -11.03
N VAL A 457 -29.33 -20.53 -9.81
CA VAL A 457 -28.05 -20.80 -9.17
C VAL A 457 -27.82 -22.31 -9.13
N LYS A 458 -26.84 -22.79 -9.90
CA LYS A 458 -26.50 -24.21 -10.02
C LYS A 458 -25.37 -24.64 -9.08
N ARG A 459 -24.53 -23.68 -8.66
CA ARG A 459 -23.43 -23.88 -7.70
C ARG A 459 -23.55 -22.86 -6.57
N PRO A 460 -24.42 -23.10 -5.59
CA PRO A 460 -24.69 -22.16 -4.49
C PRO A 460 -23.60 -22.13 -3.42
N GLU A 461 -22.66 -23.07 -3.39
CA GLU A 461 -21.66 -23.16 -2.33
C GLU A 461 -20.65 -22.00 -2.41
N ILE A 462 -20.47 -21.29 -1.30
CA ILE A 462 -19.56 -20.14 -1.16
C ILE A 462 -18.39 -20.53 -0.26
N TYR A 463 -17.32 -21.01 -0.87
CA TYR A 463 -16.06 -21.32 -0.17
C TYR A 463 -15.19 -20.08 0.04
N PHE A 464 -15.35 -19.07 -0.83
CA PHE A 464 -14.64 -17.80 -0.81
C PHE A 464 -15.66 -16.67 -0.81
N GLY A 465 -15.67 -15.86 0.25
CA GLY A 465 -16.61 -14.76 0.45
C GLY A 465 -16.05 -13.68 1.37
N GLU A 466 -16.90 -12.83 1.92
CA GLU A 466 -16.55 -11.75 2.83
C GLU A 466 -16.45 -12.21 4.30
N LEU A 467 -17.23 -13.20 4.72
CA LEU A 467 -17.14 -13.86 6.03
C LEU A 467 -16.48 -15.22 5.85
N SER A 468 -15.21 -15.33 6.20
CA SER A 468 -14.52 -16.61 6.11
C SER A 468 -13.61 -16.85 7.29
N SER A 469 -13.44 -18.12 7.66
CA SER A 469 -12.42 -18.58 8.59
C SER A 469 -11.01 -18.55 7.98
N ASP A 470 -10.00 -18.57 8.85
CA ASP A 470 -8.57 -18.52 8.47
C ASP A 470 -8.20 -19.59 7.42
N TYR A 471 -8.68 -20.82 7.62
CA TYR A 471 -8.47 -21.96 6.71
C TYR A 471 -9.57 -23.01 6.91
N VAL A 472 -9.69 -23.95 5.94
CA VAL A 472 -10.42 -25.23 6.05
C VAL A 472 -9.74 -26.30 5.21
N PHE A 473 -10.06 -27.57 5.48
CA PHE A 473 -9.67 -28.70 4.66
C PHE A 473 -10.86 -29.25 3.89
N VAL A 474 -10.66 -29.49 2.61
CA VAL A 474 -11.63 -30.09 1.69
C VAL A 474 -11.05 -31.36 1.08
N LYS A 475 -11.90 -32.19 0.45
CA LYS A 475 -11.54 -33.53 -0.01
C LYS A 475 -10.93 -34.37 1.12
N THR A 476 -11.58 -34.33 2.28
CA THR A 476 -11.20 -35.12 3.46
C THR A 476 -12.02 -36.41 3.54
N LYS A 477 -11.70 -37.32 4.46
CA LYS A 477 -12.56 -38.50 4.71
C LYS A 477 -13.90 -38.15 5.34
N SER A 478 -13.95 -37.03 6.07
CA SER A 478 -15.17 -36.50 6.65
C SER A 478 -15.93 -35.70 5.59
N LYS A 479 -17.24 -35.93 5.47
CA LYS A 479 -18.08 -35.16 4.54
C LYS A 479 -18.34 -33.76 5.08
N GLU A 480 -18.46 -32.81 4.15
CA GLU A 480 -18.74 -31.41 4.45
C GLU A 480 -20.24 -31.23 4.62
N PHE A 481 -20.66 -30.45 5.61
CA PHE A 481 -22.04 -30.01 5.75
C PHE A 481 -22.40 -29.09 4.59
N ASN A 482 -23.53 -29.34 3.94
CA ASN A 482 -23.98 -28.56 2.78
C ASN A 482 -25.09 -27.57 3.19
N TYR A 483 -26.26 -28.10 3.58
CA TYR A 483 -27.39 -27.30 4.04
C TYR A 483 -28.36 -28.15 4.89
N PRO A 484 -29.18 -27.52 5.75
CA PRO A 484 -30.17 -28.25 6.53
C PRO A 484 -31.42 -28.54 5.69
N LYS A 485 -31.99 -29.74 5.83
CA LYS A 485 -33.24 -30.15 5.18
C LYS A 485 -34.22 -30.65 6.23
N GLY A 486 -35.03 -29.74 6.77
CA GLY A 486 -35.91 -30.03 7.90
C GLY A 486 -35.09 -30.34 9.16
N GLU A 487 -35.26 -31.54 9.72
CA GLU A 487 -34.49 -32.05 10.85
C GLU A 487 -33.21 -32.80 10.41
N GLU A 488 -33.05 -33.09 9.12
CA GLU A 488 -31.87 -33.76 8.57
C GLU A 488 -30.85 -32.76 8.02
N ASN A 489 -29.61 -33.23 7.84
CA ASN A 489 -28.53 -32.45 7.23
C ASN A 489 -28.09 -33.10 5.92
N VAL A 490 -27.97 -32.30 4.87
CA VAL A 490 -27.39 -32.74 3.60
C VAL A 490 -25.90 -32.50 3.64
N PHE A 491 -25.12 -33.48 3.19
CA PHE A 491 -23.67 -33.42 3.15
C PHE A 491 -23.17 -33.49 1.71
N THR A 492 -22.03 -32.84 1.46
CA THR A 492 -21.36 -32.80 0.17
C THR A 492 -19.88 -33.11 0.31
N ALA A 493 -19.19 -33.21 -0.82
CA ALA A 493 -17.75 -33.24 -0.90
C ALA A 493 -17.31 -32.23 -1.94
N TYR A 494 -16.28 -31.44 -1.65
CA TYR A 494 -15.76 -30.46 -2.58
C TYR A 494 -15.28 -31.10 -3.89
N GLU A 495 -15.88 -30.69 -5.00
CA GLU A 495 -15.54 -31.16 -6.34
C GLU A 495 -14.52 -30.26 -7.05
N GLY A 496 -14.29 -29.05 -6.52
CA GLY A 496 -13.50 -28.02 -7.17
C GLY A 496 -12.00 -28.29 -7.21
N GLU A 497 -11.29 -27.37 -7.84
CA GLU A 497 -9.84 -27.42 -8.01
C GLU A 497 -9.10 -26.44 -7.09
N GLY A 498 -9.84 -25.64 -6.32
CA GLY A 498 -9.30 -24.63 -5.43
C GLY A 498 -8.41 -25.18 -4.31
N GLY A 499 -7.44 -24.37 -3.93
CA GLY A 499 -6.58 -24.54 -2.76
C GLY A 499 -5.47 -25.58 -2.88
N VAL A 500 -4.61 -25.59 -1.86
CA VAL A 500 -3.31 -26.27 -1.93
C VAL A 500 -3.43 -27.73 -1.53
N GLU A 501 -3.05 -28.63 -2.44
CA GLU A 501 -2.97 -30.07 -2.19
C GLU A 501 -1.92 -30.40 -1.11
N ILE A 502 -2.27 -31.28 -0.17
CA ILE A 502 -1.37 -31.70 0.91
C ILE A 502 -0.25 -32.61 0.38
N LYS A 503 -0.54 -33.61 -0.46
CA LYS A 503 0.41 -34.53 -1.12
C LYS A 503 1.35 -35.37 -0.25
N SER A 504 1.76 -34.90 0.92
CA SER A 504 2.84 -35.48 1.71
C SER A 504 2.74 -35.06 3.18
N LEU A 505 3.32 -35.89 4.05
CA LEU A 505 3.46 -35.60 5.48
C LEU A 505 4.29 -34.33 5.76
N LEU A 506 5.31 -34.05 4.94
CA LEU A 506 6.13 -32.84 5.10
C LEU A 506 5.33 -31.57 4.88
N ARG A 507 4.48 -31.53 3.85
CA ARG A 507 3.61 -30.38 3.59
C ARG A 507 2.48 -30.29 4.62
N LYS A 508 1.96 -31.42 5.11
CA LYS A 508 1.03 -31.47 6.25
C LYS A 508 1.66 -30.87 7.51
N ALA A 509 2.92 -31.21 7.81
CA ALA A 509 3.69 -30.66 8.92
C ALA A 509 3.98 -29.16 8.73
N LEU A 510 4.29 -28.73 7.50
CA LEU A 510 4.46 -27.31 7.17
C LEU A 510 3.19 -26.51 7.50
N PHE A 511 2.01 -27.01 7.12
CA PHE A 511 0.74 -26.34 7.46
C PHE A 511 0.42 -26.42 8.95
N ALA A 512 0.73 -27.53 9.62
CA ALA A 512 0.61 -27.62 11.08
C ALA A 512 1.46 -26.54 11.80
N LEU A 513 2.69 -26.30 11.33
CA LEU A 513 3.55 -25.22 11.83
C LEU A 513 3.01 -23.83 11.45
N ARG A 514 2.55 -23.65 10.20
CA ARG A 514 2.03 -22.38 9.68
C ARG A 514 0.83 -21.87 10.49
N PHE A 515 -0.09 -22.76 10.83
CA PHE A 515 -1.33 -22.45 11.55
C PHE A 515 -1.26 -22.80 13.05
N GLY A 516 -0.08 -23.20 13.55
CA GLY A 516 0.14 -23.48 14.98
C GLY A 516 -0.75 -24.58 15.56
N SER A 517 -1.14 -25.58 14.76
CA SER A 517 -2.09 -26.62 15.17
C SER A 517 -1.56 -28.02 14.91
N PHE A 518 -1.16 -28.72 15.97
CA PHE A 518 -0.77 -30.14 15.90
C PHE A 518 -1.91 -31.07 15.45
N LYS A 519 -3.18 -30.65 15.63
CA LYS A 519 -4.36 -31.39 15.18
C LYS A 519 -4.35 -31.61 13.67
N ILE A 520 -3.78 -30.68 12.90
CA ILE A 520 -3.60 -30.83 11.46
C ILE A 520 -2.75 -32.06 11.15
N LEU A 521 -1.64 -32.24 11.87
CA LEU A 521 -0.73 -33.36 11.64
C LEU A 521 -1.32 -34.70 12.08
N LEU A 522 -2.05 -34.71 13.20
CA LEU A 522 -2.59 -35.91 13.85
C LEU A 522 -3.94 -36.39 13.27
N SER A 523 -4.70 -35.52 12.59
CA SER A 523 -6.00 -35.91 12.03
C SER A 523 -5.85 -36.94 10.90
N ASN A 524 -6.56 -38.06 11.03
CA ASN A 524 -6.62 -39.14 10.03
C ASN A 524 -7.59 -38.85 8.86
N ASP A 525 -8.41 -37.80 8.99
CA ASP A 525 -9.33 -37.33 7.96
C ASP A 525 -8.60 -36.58 6.85
N ILE A 526 -7.50 -35.89 7.19
CA ILE A 526 -6.65 -35.15 6.26
C ILE A 526 -5.68 -36.12 5.59
N THR A 527 -5.92 -36.41 4.31
CA THR A 527 -5.12 -37.34 3.49
C THR A 527 -4.19 -36.60 2.53
N ASN A 528 -3.46 -37.33 1.69
CA ASN A 528 -2.62 -36.73 0.64
C ASN A 528 -3.46 -36.10 -0.49
N GLU A 529 -4.72 -36.52 -0.66
CA GLU A 529 -5.68 -36.01 -1.65
C GLU A 529 -6.41 -34.76 -1.14
N SER A 530 -6.42 -34.56 0.18
CA SER A 530 -7.02 -33.38 0.79
C SER A 530 -6.33 -32.09 0.34
N ARG A 531 -7.10 -31.01 0.35
CA ARG A 531 -6.64 -29.67 0.01
C ARG A 531 -6.93 -28.73 1.16
N ILE A 532 -6.02 -27.79 1.38
CA ILE A 532 -6.24 -26.70 2.32
C ILE A 532 -6.66 -25.43 1.56
N LEU A 533 -7.83 -24.92 1.90
CA LEU A 533 -8.31 -23.62 1.44
C LEU A 533 -7.96 -22.60 2.52
N PHE A 534 -7.13 -21.61 2.20
CA PHE A 534 -6.77 -20.53 3.10
C PHE A 534 -6.66 -19.21 2.33
N TYR A 535 -6.69 -18.09 3.06
CA TYR A 535 -6.99 -16.77 2.49
C TYR A 535 -8.31 -16.83 1.71
N ARG A 536 -9.35 -17.19 2.45
CA ARG A 536 -10.69 -17.40 1.93
C ARG A 536 -11.49 -16.11 1.82
N ASN A 537 -11.16 -15.13 2.68
CA ASN A 537 -11.75 -13.82 2.64
C ASN A 537 -11.32 -13.15 1.34
N ILE A 538 -12.25 -12.83 0.47
CA ILE A 538 -11.96 -12.33 -0.88
C ILE A 538 -11.14 -11.04 -0.87
N ARG A 539 -11.35 -10.18 0.13
CA ARG A 539 -10.62 -8.91 0.29
C ARG A 539 -9.15 -9.21 0.65
N GLU A 540 -8.91 -10.07 1.63
CA GLU A 540 -7.56 -10.50 2.00
C GLU A 540 -6.87 -11.25 0.86
N ARG A 541 -7.60 -12.17 0.21
CA ARG A 541 -7.11 -13.00 -0.89
C ARG A 541 -6.58 -12.15 -2.04
N ALA A 542 -7.39 -11.18 -2.49
CA ALA A 542 -7.02 -10.28 -3.57
C ALA A 542 -5.82 -9.40 -3.19
N LYS A 543 -5.83 -8.81 -1.98
CA LYS A 543 -4.72 -7.98 -1.46
C LYS A 543 -3.41 -8.75 -1.35
N ARG A 544 -3.45 -10.03 -0.96
CA ARG A 544 -2.24 -10.87 -0.90
C ARG A 544 -1.76 -11.28 -2.29
N ALA A 545 -2.67 -11.59 -3.20
CA ALA A 545 -2.36 -11.98 -4.56
C ALA A 545 -1.74 -10.82 -5.37
N LEU A 546 -2.27 -9.61 -5.21
CA LEU A 546 -1.90 -8.41 -5.97
C LEU A 546 -1.54 -7.26 -5.01
N PRO A 547 -0.46 -7.38 -4.22
CA PRO A 547 -0.15 -6.47 -3.09
C PRO A 547 0.30 -5.07 -3.49
N PHE A 548 0.45 -4.82 -4.78
CA PHE A 548 0.86 -3.55 -5.38
C PHE A 548 -0.34 -2.75 -5.91
N LEU A 549 -1.56 -3.31 -5.85
CA LEU A 549 -2.80 -2.60 -6.15
C LEU A 549 -3.48 -2.16 -4.85
N TYR A 550 -4.30 -1.12 -4.98
CA TYR A 550 -5.26 -0.72 -3.96
C TYR A 550 -6.62 -1.24 -4.36
N PHE A 551 -7.53 -1.39 -3.41
CA PHE A 551 -8.80 -2.04 -3.64
C PHE A 551 -9.91 -1.17 -3.09
N ASP A 552 -11.05 -1.25 -3.75
CA ASP A 552 -12.29 -0.63 -3.30
C ASP A 552 -12.74 -1.21 -1.96
N SER A 553 -13.62 -0.50 -1.27
CA SER A 553 -14.19 -0.92 0.00
C SER A 553 -15.29 -1.98 -0.15
N ASP A 554 -15.94 -2.07 -1.31
CA ASP A 554 -17.16 -2.84 -1.53
C ASP A 554 -17.04 -3.83 -2.73
N PRO A 555 -16.52 -5.06 -2.52
CA PRO A 555 -16.66 -6.13 -3.51
C PRO A 555 -18.13 -6.55 -3.64
N TYR A 556 -18.55 -6.95 -4.84
CA TYR A 556 -19.94 -7.31 -5.09
C TYR A 556 -20.07 -8.65 -5.80
N LEU A 557 -21.14 -9.39 -5.46
CA LEU A 557 -21.40 -10.71 -6.04
C LEU A 557 -22.31 -10.62 -7.27
N VAL A 558 -22.00 -11.41 -8.30
CA VAL A 558 -22.82 -11.55 -9.52
C VAL A 558 -23.16 -13.01 -9.78
N ILE A 559 -24.35 -13.25 -10.36
CA ILE A 559 -24.78 -14.56 -10.82
C ILE A 559 -24.55 -14.65 -12.32
N THR A 560 -23.65 -15.53 -12.73
CA THR A 560 -23.43 -15.81 -14.17
C THR A 560 -24.65 -16.49 -14.79
N ARG A 561 -24.82 -16.38 -16.11
CA ARG A 561 -25.84 -17.13 -16.87
C ARG A 561 -25.75 -18.65 -16.71
N GLU A 562 -24.57 -19.16 -16.34
CA GLU A 562 -24.36 -20.59 -16.04
C GLU A 562 -24.81 -20.97 -14.61
N GLY A 563 -25.22 -20.00 -13.79
CA GLY A 563 -25.63 -20.20 -12.41
C GLY A 563 -24.47 -20.38 -11.43
N ARG A 564 -23.27 -19.88 -11.77
CA ARG A 564 -22.13 -19.77 -10.86
C ARG A 564 -22.08 -18.38 -10.22
N LEU A 565 -21.61 -18.35 -8.98
CA LEU A 565 -21.42 -17.13 -8.19
C LEU A 565 -19.99 -16.62 -8.35
N LYS A 566 -19.82 -15.35 -8.74
CA LYS A 566 -18.51 -14.72 -8.87
C LYS A 566 -18.51 -13.35 -8.22
N TRP A 567 -17.44 -13.04 -7.52
CA TRP A 567 -17.20 -11.71 -6.97
C TRP A 567 -16.49 -10.85 -7.99
N ILE A 568 -16.92 -9.60 -8.15
CA ILE A 568 -16.16 -8.56 -8.82
C ILE A 568 -15.61 -7.63 -7.75
N TYR A 569 -14.30 -7.38 -7.81
CA TYR A 569 -13.60 -6.51 -6.88
C TYR A 569 -12.78 -5.48 -7.63
N ASP A 570 -13.08 -4.21 -7.37
CA ASP A 570 -12.46 -3.09 -8.05
C ASP A 570 -11.09 -2.76 -7.45
N ALA A 571 -10.10 -2.51 -8.33
CA ALA A 571 -8.74 -2.23 -7.92
C ALA A 571 -8.14 -1.04 -8.65
N TYR A 572 -7.34 -0.29 -7.89
CA TYR A 572 -6.79 1.00 -8.24
C TYR A 572 -5.27 0.97 -8.31
N THR A 573 -4.71 1.75 -9.24
CA THR A 573 -3.36 2.28 -9.07
C THR A 573 -3.44 3.66 -8.47
N ILE A 574 -2.65 3.93 -7.43
CA ILE A 574 -2.61 5.24 -6.78
C ILE A 574 -1.18 5.72 -6.61
N ASN A 575 -1.00 7.03 -6.44
CA ASN A 575 0.28 7.62 -6.07
C ASN A 575 0.08 8.92 -5.30
N ASN A 576 1.15 9.42 -4.69
CA ASN A 576 1.20 10.72 -4.02
C ASN A 576 2.29 11.64 -4.61
N ARG A 577 2.74 11.34 -5.83
CA ARG A 577 3.86 12.03 -6.50
C ARG A 577 3.45 12.59 -7.86
N TYR A 578 2.21 13.02 -8.01
CA TYR A 578 1.80 13.83 -9.15
C TYR A 578 2.07 15.31 -8.84
N PRO A 579 3.04 15.97 -9.49
CA PRO A 579 3.38 17.36 -9.22
C PRO A 579 2.17 18.29 -9.34
N TYR A 580 2.05 19.27 -8.45
CA TYR A 580 0.92 20.23 -8.39
C TYR A 580 -0.47 19.66 -8.10
N ALA A 581 -0.70 18.34 -8.16
CA ALA A 581 -2.02 17.79 -7.91
C ALA A 581 -2.37 17.81 -6.42
N GLN A 582 -3.60 18.21 -6.12
CA GLN A 582 -4.15 18.27 -4.77
C GLN A 582 -4.06 16.92 -4.05
N MET A 583 -3.58 16.96 -2.82
CA MET A 583 -3.59 15.78 -1.93
C MET A 583 -4.99 15.61 -1.34
N VAL A 584 -5.47 14.38 -1.40
CA VAL A 584 -6.71 13.91 -0.77
C VAL A 584 -6.31 12.90 0.29
N ASP A 585 -6.87 13.06 1.49
CA ASP A 585 -6.74 12.04 2.55
C ASP A 585 -7.67 10.87 2.22
N SER A 586 -7.08 9.72 1.95
CA SER A 586 -7.78 8.49 1.60
C SER A 586 -8.49 7.85 2.80
N THR A 587 -8.23 8.32 4.04
CA THR A 587 -8.96 7.83 5.22
C THR A 587 -10.38 8.36 5.32
N ILE A 588 -10.68 9.50 4.67
CA ILE A 588 -12.01 10.15 4.71
C ILE A 588 -13.11 9.24 4.13
N PHE A 589 -12.75 8.27 3.28
CA PHE A 589 -13.69 7.41 2.57
C PHE A 589 -13.42 5.91 2.76
N GLN A 590 -12.48 5.53 3.64
CA GLN A 590 -12.17 4.13 3.94
C GLN A 590 -12.32 3.85 5.43
N GLU A 591 -13.44 3.22 5.82
CA GLU A 591 -13.66 2.88 7.23
C GLU A 591 -12.69 1.81 7.77
N ASN A 592 -12.07 0.96 6.94
CA ASN A 592 -11.40 -0.25 7.47
C ASN A 592 -10.20 -0.81 6.68
N ILE A 593 -9.23 0.00 6.22
CA ILE A 593 -7.97 -0.58 5.68
C ILE A 593 -6.73 0.21 6.14
N ARG A 594 -6.19 -0.15 7.31
CA ARG A 594 -4.78 0.11 7.63
C ARG A 594 -3.90 -0.79 6.76
N GLN A 595 -3.55 -0.35 5.55
CA GLN A 595 -2.46 -0.99 4.80
C GLN A 595 -1.15 -0.75 5.54
N ALA A 596 -0.51 -1.83 5.96
CA ALA A 596 0.88 -1.79 6.39
C ALA A 596 1.79 -1.74 5.16
N ASN A 597 2.42 -0.56 4.93
CA ASN A 597 3.74 -0.39 4.29
C ASN A 597 3.89 0.12 2.83
N SER A 598 2.91 0.74 2.19
CA SER A 598 3.12 1.34 0.84
C SER A 598 2.98 2.87 0.80
N LEU A 599 2.09 3.44 1.61
CA LEU A 599 1.97 4.89 1.81
C LEU A 599 2.08 5.19 3.31
N GLN A 600 3.23 5.72 3.73
CA GLN A 600 3.46 6.17 5.12
C GLN A 600 2.48 7.29 5.56
N ASN A 601 1.77 7.90 4.61
CA ASN A 601 0.71 8.88 4.82
C ASN A 601 -0.51 8.42 4.02
N SER A 602 -1.71 8.44 4.60
CA SER A 602 -2.99 8.15 3.93
C SER A 602 -3.33 9.10 2.77
N ASN A 603 -2.43 9.96 2.33
CA ASN A 603 -2.70 10.95 1.31
C ASN A 603 -2.29 10.44 -0.07
N LEU A 604 -3.18 10.62 -1.05
CA LEU A 604 -2.93 10.36 -2.46
C LEU A 604 -3.23 11.61 -3.28
N ASN A 605 -2.59 11.75 -4.43
CA ASN A 605 -2.88 12.81 -5.40
C ASN A 605 -2.94 12.29 -6.84
N TYR A 606 -3.11 10.98 -7.00
CA TYR A 606 -3.32 10.28 -8.26
C TYR A 606 -4.08 8.99 -7.99
N ILE A 607 -5.11 8.69 -8.80
CA ILE A 607 -5.88 7.45 -8.73
C ILE A 607 -6.46 7.08 -10.10
N ARG A 608 -6.47 5.79 -10.43
CA ARG A 608 -7.08 5.22 -11.64
C ARG A 608 -7.80 3.93 -11.32
N ASN A 609 -8.97 3.71 -11.91
CA ASN A 609 -9.73 2.46 -11.87
C ASN A 609 -9.12 1.48 -12.89
N SER A 610 -7.90 1.04 -12.58
CA SER A 610 -7.03 0.37 -13.56
C SER A 610 -7.36 -1.10 -13.76
N VAL A 611 -7.93 -1.78 -12.75
CA VAL A 611 -8.12 -3.23 -12.78
C VAL A 611 -9.47 -3.64 -12.20
N LYS A 612 -10.15 -4.57 -12.88
CA LYS A 612 -11.30 -5.31 -12.37
C LYS A 612 -10.88 -6.74 -12.05
N ILE A 613 -11.14 -7.19 -10.83
CA ILE A 613 -10.75 -8.53 -10.38
C ILE A 613 -12.00 -9.37 -10.28
N VAL A 614 -11.96 -10.58 -10.85
CA VAL A 614 -13.03 -11.56 -10.75
C VAL A 614 -12.54 -12.72 -9.90
N ILE A 615 -13.30 -13.08 -8.87
CA ILE A 615 -12.99 -14.17 -7.94
C ILE A 615 -14.14 -15.16 -7.96
N ASP A 616 -13.86 -16.42 -8.27
CA ASP A 616 -14.87 -17.47 -8.22
C ASP A 616 -15.19 -17.83 -6.76
N ALA A 617 -16.47 -17.80 -6.37
CA ALA A 617 -16.88 -18.07 -4.99
C ALA A 617 -16.66 -19.53 -4.56
N TYR A 618 -16.56 -20.45 -5.51
CA TYR A 618 -16.37 -21.88 -5.27
C TYR A 618 -14.89 -22.31 -5.33
N ASP A 619 -14.19 -21.89 -6.39
CA ASP A 619 -12.78 -22.28 -6.61
C ASP A 619 -11.77 -21.28 -6.02
N GLY A 620 -12.17 -20.02 -5.79
CA GLY A 620 -11.26 -18.97 -5.32
C GLY A 620 -10.25 -18.51 -6.37
N LYS A 621 -10.44 -18.90 -7.63
CA LYS A 621 -9.59 -18.49 -8.75
C LYS A 621 -9.71 -16.99 -8.98
N ILE A 622 -8.57 -16.31 -9.16
CA ILE A 622 -8.50 -14.87 -9.37
C ILE A 622 -8.13 -14.57 -10.82
N GLN A 623 -8.89 -13.69 -11.46
CA GLN A 623 -8.56 -13.14 -12.78
C GLN A 623 -8.56 -11.61 -12.70
N ALA A 624 -7.48 -10.97 -13.15
CA ALA A 624 -7.32 -9.52 -13.12
C ALA A 624 -7.36 -8.94 -14.53
N TYR A 625 -8.32 -8.06 -14.82
CA TYR A 625 -8.54 -7.46 -16.13
C TYR A 625 -8.19 -5.97 -16.11
N ILE A 626 -7.35 -5.50 -17.02
CA ILE A 626 -6.98 -4.08 -17.12
C ILE A 626 -8.11 -3.31 -17.80
N THR A 627 -8.73 -2.36 -17.10
CA THR A 627 -9.81 -1.50 -17.63
C THR A 627 -9.33 -0.15 -18.16
N GLN A 628 -8.18 0.33 -17.69
CA GLN A 628 -7.60 1.60 -18.16
C GLN A 628 -6.21 1.35 -18.73
N GLU A 629 -6.16 0.99 -20.02
CA GLU A 629 -4.89 0.74 -20.71
C GLU A 629 -4.03 2.00 -20.84
N ASP A 630 -4.59 3.21 -20.75
CA ASP A 630 -3.84 4.47 -20.82
C ASP A 630 -3.02 4.75 -19.54
N ASP A 631 -3.36 4.12 -18.40
CA ASP A 631 -2.67 4.32 -17.13
C ASP A 631 -1.20 3.82 -17.16
N PRO A 632 -0.20 4.70 -16.99
CA PRO A 632 1.20 4.31 -16.97
C PRO A 632 1.57 3.44 -15.76
N MET A 633 0.88 3.56 -14.63
CA MET A 633 1.17 2.75 -13.45
C MET A 633 0.84 1.28 -13.69
N ILE A 634 -0.35 0.97 -14.21
CA ILE A 634 -0.71 -0.42 -14.51
C ILE A 634 0.20 -1.01 -15.59
N LYS A 635 0.64 -0.21 -16.57
CA LYS A 635 1.63 -0.64 -17.57
C LYS A 635 2.97 -1.04 -16.96
N VAL A 636 3.45 -0.31 -15.93
CA VAL A 636 4.67 -0.69 -15.20
C VAL A 636 4.47 -2.02 -14.49
N TYR A 637 3.35 -2.21 -13.78
CA TYR A 637 3.06 -3.49 -13.11
C TYR A 637 2.88 -4.64 -14.10
N ALA A 638 2.22 -4.43 -15.24
CA ALA A 638 2.09 -5.44 -16.28
C ALA A 638 3.44 -5.84 -16.90
N LYS A 639 4.40 -4.90 -16.98
CA LYS A 639 5.77 -5.18 -17.42
C LYS A 639 6.57 -5.98 -16.39
N ILE A 640 6.40 -5.66 -15.10
CA ILE A 640 7.04 -6.38 -13.98
C ILE A 640 6.48 -7.80 -13.87
N PHE A 641 5.15 -7.92 -13.85
CA PHE A 641 4.41 -9.17 -13.59
C PHE A 641 3.78 -9.72 -14.87
N LYS A 642 4.63 -10.21 -15.77
CA LYS A 642 4.20 -10.79 -17.05
C LYS A 642 3.21 -11.95 -16.83
N GLY A 643 2.13 -11.96 -17.62
CA GLY A 643 1.12 -13.02 -17.62
C GLY A 643 0.07 -12.96 -16.50
N VAL A 644 0.12 -11.94 -15.63
CA VAL A 644 -0.84 -11.79 -14.52
C VAL A 644 -2.11 -11.09 -14.96
N PHE A 645 -1.99 -10.07 -15.79
CA PHE A 645 -3.11 -9.25 -16.23
C PHE A 645 -3.63 -9.69 -17.59
N LEU A 646 -4.95 -9.66 -17.72
CA LEU A 646 -5.67 -9.93 -18.95
C LEU A 646 -6.21 -8.60 -19.52
N PRO A 647 -6.34 -8.46 -20.85
CA PRO A 647 -7.02 -7.32 -21.44
C PRO A 647 -8.51 -7.33 -21.09
N PHE A 648 -9.16 -6.17 -21.03
CA PHE A 648 -10.58 -6.08 -20.70
C PHE A 648 -11.45 -6.88 -21.67
N GLU A 649 -11.06 -6.95 -22.93
CA GLU A 649 -11.75 -7.67 -24.00
C GLU A 649 -11.76 -9.19 -23.78
N ALA A 650 -10.83 -9.72 -22.98
CA ALA A 650 -10.82 -11.13 -22.59
C ALA A 650 -11.81 -11.45 -21.46
N MET A 651 -12.38 -10.45 -20.80
CA MET A 651 -13.42 -10.66 -19.79
C MET A 651 -14.66 -11.25 -20.46
N PRO A 652 -15.22 -12.37 -19.97
CA PRO A 652 -16.44 -12.95 -20.52
C PRO A 652 -17.56 -11.91 -20.60
N GLN A 653 -18.30 -11.89 -21.72
CA GLN A 653 -19.37 -10.90 -21.94
C GLN A 653 -20.36 -10.86 -20.78
N ASP A 654 -20.75 -12.03 -20.28
CA ASP A 654 -21.64 -12.20 -19.14
C ASP A 654 -21.17 -11.40 -17.92
N ILE A 655 -19.89 -11.52 -17.54
CA ILE A 655 -19.31 -10.76 -16.42
C ILE A 655 -19.15 -9.27 -16.75
N ARG A 656 -18.81 -8.95 -18.00
CA ARG A 656 -18.60 -7.57 -18.43
C ARG A 656 -19.87 -6.72 -18.30
N GLU A 657 -21.04 -7.31 -18.52
CA GLU A 657 -22.34 -6.65 -18.40
C GLU A 657 -22.63 -6.18 -16.96
N HIS A 658 -22.00 -6.79 -15.95
CA HIS A 658 -22.15 -6.44 -14.53
C HIS A 658 -21.12 -5.43 -14.02
N VAL A 659 -20.15 -5.00 -14.84
CA VAL A 659 -19.09 -4.09 -14.39
C VAL A 659 -19.67 -2.70 -14.06
N ARG A 660 -19.48 -2.28 -12.81
CA ARG A 660 -19.90 -0.95 -12.32
C ARG A 660 -18.74 0.05 -12.22
N TYR A 661 -19.10 1.33 -12.12
CA TYR A 661 -18.16 2.38 -11.72
C TYR A 661 -17.92 2.28 -10.21
N PRO A 662 -16.66 2.24 -9.74
CA PRO A 662 -16.37 2.00 -8.32
C PRO A 662 -16.81 3.16 -7.41
N GLU A 663 -17.17 2.84 -6.17
CA GLU A 663 -17.75 3.79 -5.21
C GLU A 663 -16.68 4.73 -4.62
N ASP A 664 -15.53 4.21 -4.19
CA ASP A 664 -14.51 5.01 -3.51
C ASP A 664 -13.92 6.10 -4.44
N ILE A 665 -13.57 5.73 -5.68
CA ILE A 665 -13.03 6.69 -6.65
C ILE A 665 -14.08 7.73 -7.05
N PHE A 666 -15.36 7.33 -7.15
CA PHE A 666 -16.45 8.27 -7.43
C PHE A 666 -16.58 9.30 -6.32
N LYS A 667 -16.57 8.89 -5.06
CA LYS A 667 -16.61 9.81 -3.91
C LYS A 667 -15.43 10.79 -3.92
N ILE A 668 -14.21 10.31 -4.17
CA ILE A 668 -13.01 11.15 -4.29
C ILE A 668 -13.17 12.17 -5.42
N GLN A 669 -13.60 11.71 -6.60
CA GLN A 669 -13.77 12.58 -7.75
C GLN A 669 -14.86 13.63 -7.51
N THR A 670 -16.01 13.25 -6.97
CA THR A 670 -17.10 14.17 -6.63
C THR A 670 -16.64 15.20 -5.61
N SER A 671 -15.95 14.78 -4.53
CA SER A 671 -15.41 15.69 -3.52
C SER A 671 -14.47 16.73 -4.13
N LEU A 672 -13.54 16.32 -4.99
CA LEU A 672 -12.67 17.25 -5.71
C LEU A 672 -13.44 18.12 -6.71
N TYR A 673 -14.41 17.55 -7.43
CA TYR A 673 -15.15 18.26 -8.47
C TYR A 673 -15.98 19.42 -7.92
N THR A 674 -16.35 19.41 -6.64
CA THR A 674 -16.98 20.56 -5.96
C THR A 674 -16.23 21.88 -6.14
N THR A 675 -14.91 21.82 -6.29
CA THR A 675 -14.05 22.99 -6.46
C THR A 675 -13.30 22.96 -7.80
N TYR A 676 -12.83 21.79 -8.23
CA TYR A 676 -11.98 21.65 -9.41
C TYR A 676 -12.73 21.63 -10.75
N HIS A 677 -14.05 21.86 -10.77
CA HIS A 677 -14.75 22.21 -12.01
C HIS A 677 -14.44 23.65 -12.45
N MET A 678 -14.15 24.56 -11.51
CA MET A 678 -13.73 25.94 -11.79
C MET A 678 -12.35 25.96 -12.47
N LYS A 679 -12.29 26.42 -13.72
CA LYS A 679 -11.06 26.44 -14.53
C LYS A 679 -10.29 27.75 -14.46
N GLU A 680 -10.98 28.85 -14.16
CA GLU A 680 -10.38 30.18 -14.12
C GLU A 680 -9.71 30.43 -12.76
N PRO A 681 -8.42 30.82 -12.72
CA PRO A 681 -7.68 31.00 -11.47
C PRO A 681 -8.30 31.99 -10.49
N GLN A 682 -8.95 33.05 -11.00
CA GLN A 682 -9.60 34.07 -10.18
C GLN A 682 -10.83 33.51 -9.46
N ILE A 683 -11.74 32.88 -10.21
CA ILE A 683 -12.95 32.24 -9.67
C ILE A 683 -12.54 31.15 -8.67
N PHE A 684 -11.55 30.32 -9.04
CA PHE A 684 -11.05 29.24 -8.18
C PHE A 684 -10.39 29.75 -6.90
N TYR A 685 -9.57 30.81 -6.96
CA TYR A 685 -8.91 31.40 -5.80
C TYR A 685 -9.93 31.93 -4.78
N ASN A 686 -10.99 32.59 -5.26
CA ASN A 686 -12.04 33.13 -4.41
C ASN A 686 -13.11 32.09 -4.03
N LYS A 687 -13.10 30.89 -4.64
CA LYS A 687 -14.12 29.85 -4.51
C LYS A 687 -15.54 30.37 -4.81
N GLU A 688 -15.68 31.20 -5.83
CA GLU A 688 -16.94 31.91 -6.14
C GLU A 688 -18.09 30.99 -6.55
N ASP A 689 -17.79 29.81 -7.11
CA ASP A 689 -18.78 28.83 -7.58
C ASP A 689 -18.52 27.45 -6.96
N GLN A 690 -18.19 27.39 -5.67
CA GLN A 690 -18.00 26.10 -5.00
C GLN A 690 -19.34 25.37 -4.83
N TRP A 691 -19.41 24.11 -5.28
CA TRP A 691 -20.60 23.27 -5.07
C TRP A 691 -20.56 22.56 -3.72
N GLU A 692 -21.74 22.25 -3.18
CA GLU A 692 -21.90 21.40 -2.01
C GLU A 692 -22.51 20.06 -2.39
N ILE A 693 -22.07 18.98 -1.72
CA ILE A 693 -22.66 17.66 -1.90
C ILE A 693 -23.91 17.58 -1.03
N PRO A 694 -25.10 17.28 -1.59
CA PRO A 694 -26.31 17.12 -0.81
C PRO A 694 -26.16 16.01 0.25
N ALA A 695 -26.63 16.29 1.47
CA ALA A 695 -26.67 15.33 2.58
C ALA A 695 -28.12 15.10 3.03
N VAL A 696 -28.44 13.86 3.37
CA VAL A 696 -29.72 13.50 4.02
C VAL A 696 -29.45 13.31 5.50
N THR A 697 -30.16 14.06 6.33
CA THR A 697 -30.10 13.90 7.78
C THR A 697 -31.16 12.89 8.19
N SER A 698 -30.75 11.74 8.73
CA SER A 698 -31.65 10.77 9.35
C SER A 698 -31.16 10.48 10.78
N GLU A 699 -32.04 10.66 11.77
CA GLU A 699 -31.79 10.33 13.19
C GLU A 699 -30.48 10.87 13.81
N GLY A 700 -30.02 12.04 13.36
CA GLY A 700 -28.83 12.70 13.92
C GLY A 700 -27.50 12.30 13.25
N GLU A 701 -27.52 11.36 12.30
CA GLU A 701 -26.41 11.09 11.39
C GLU A 701 -26.66 11.80 10.04
N THR A 702 -25.66 12.51 9.55
CA THR A 702 -25.65 13.10 8.21
C THR A 702 -25.04 12.09 7.25
N ASP A 703 -25.85 11.48 6.40
CA ASP A 703 -25.38 10.58 5.36
C ASP A 703 -25.33 11.35 4.03
N PRO A 704 -24.15 11.54 3.41
CA PRO A 704 -24.10 12.07 2.06
C PRO A 704 -24.87 11.13 1.12
N ILE A 705 -25.69 11.66 0.22
CA ILE A 705 -26.56 10.89 -0.71
C ILE A 705 -25.77 9.90 -1.62
N MET A 706 -24.43 9.91 -1.57
CA MET A 706 -23.54 9.06 -2.35
C MET A 706 -23.42 7.59 -1.86
N ARG A 707 -24.47 7.01 -1.23
CA ARG A 707 -24.51 5.58 -0.86
C ARG A 707 -25.38 4.72 -1.79
#